data_AF-A0A2P6VCY2-F1
#
_entry.id   AF-A0A2P6VCY2-F1
#
_cell.length_a   1.000
_cell.length_b   1.000
_cell.length_c   1.000
_cell.angle_alpha   90.00
_cell.angle_beta   90.00
_cell.angle_gamma   90.00
#
_symmetry.space_group_name_H-M   'P 1'
#
loop_
_entity.id
_entity.type
_entity.pdbx_description
1 polymer ?
#
loop_
_entity_poly.entity_id
_entity_poly.type
_entity_poly.pdbx_seq_one_letter_code
_entity_poly.pdbx_strand_id
1 'polypeptide(L)'
;MPRLAALAVLLAAAMLPLPARACTSLLVGAGATDDGSSYIARNVDHGWSSVAHQVTYVPAQPQQRLFKSTMNAFSTTLPADGLAYWSVPAEGSDTFESSGVNSAGVAISATETIYPDDDIQEIDPLVTTRGITEDSIPSVLLPQARSARQAVELMGALIEKYGAGEGFGVLAADQNETWYLESAGAHHWMAKRLPNDTFLVAANQGRFQGANWTDPANVLYSEELREFPEYWEVWDPTVARFSLRDVYMQQSRWDSIFNYPRVRELQLLLAGVDSPLPDSKALMPPHPEFLQPNRSLSLFDVMSSMRNHYNGSDHDGYFKQNPREEWHPVAMTLTGMGHVTRIRPASASLPPGLQIIQYVGLGTPAWVPYVPIYTGLNSSDLPPALVGALGSVPDPVSLWWKGRRLLALMFRNWPLIGPGVEARLAQFDRDVDAARGPMEGRYIASWQAGNQTAADAELAAFTAQVVADAGCVLDELSAGAVQALALPGMPDDRQLKAWLNEATMMYQLDPLGLGNALNPFSVECLIQHAILGADGFRRAEFLDGARQQVAAYPTVVLKRDLAVCNVHVKAKESERVCKEGEAPDCCCSDWGRGVWVCLYCDAWEYRGLSLGAYGNGERGVHIALEMLLWSREVTLFTDGEALDATDHERKLLETHDVLVIETPIARAVGDGPGQLAGLVLANGCYVPLKALFFNTGRMQTSLLPGEPWGRVARRAVPCRNCAAAPLKLVMTAASQGAITGAKVNSELMYDELGLSDDEGRRYICSLEGSRTSAAACGKVYHQNGGGREHKPRPIVGAEFEDGAEERRGDEQSESTKQRLGSEQRAEGVGGAQPCNQSPF
;
A
#
# COMPACT_ATOMS: atom_id res chain seq x y z
N MET A 1 -23.77 -16.21 32.14
CA MET A 1 -23.70 -14.99 31.32
C MET A 1 -22.35 -14.33 31.56
N PRO A 2 -21.28 -14.84 30.94
CA PRO A 2 -20.41 -13.98 30.12
C PRO A 2 -19.70 -14.81 29.02
N ARG A 3 -20.35 -15.02 27.86
CA ARG A 3 -19.70 -15.64 26.68
C ARG A 3 -20.14 -15.02 25.34
N LEU A 4 -20.78 -13.85 25.40
CA LEU A 4 -21.23 -13.10 24.21
C LEU A 4 -20.37 -11.86 23.90
N ALA A 5 -19.39 -11.52 24.74
CA ALA A 5 -18.55 -10.33 24.52
C ALA A 5 -17.25 -10.60 23.72
N ALA A 6 -16.80 -11.85 23.60
CA ALA A 6 -15.54 -12.18 22.92
C ALA A 6 -15.69 -12.42 21.40
N LEU A 7 -16.92 -12.65 20.91
CA LEU A 7 -17.18 -12.87 19.48
C LEU A 7 -17.40 -11.56 18.69
N ALA A 8 -17.58 -10.43 19.38
CA ALA A 8 -17.73 -9.11 18.77
C ALA A 8 -16.38 -8.42 18.49
N VAL A 9 -15.28 -8.90 19.07
CA VAL A 9 -13.94 -8.29 18.91
C VAL A 9 -13.17 -8.86 17.71
N LEU A 10 -13.58 -10.01 17.16
CA LEU A 10 -12.94 -10.64 16.00
C LEU A 10 -13.64 -10.36 14.65
N LEU A 11 -14.77 -9.65 14.66
CA LEU A 11 -15.44 -9.13 13.46
C LEU A 11 -15.19 -7.63 13.23
N ALA A 12 -14.34 -7.02 14.06
CA ALA A 12 -13.90 -5.62 13.96
C ALA A 12 -12.39 -5.50 13.72
N ALA A 13 -11.76 -6.50 13.09
CA ALA A 13 -10.62 -6.22 12.22
C ALA A 13 -11.18 -5.51 10.97
N ALA A 14 -11.65 -4.28 11.21
CA ALA A 14 -12.03 -3.36 10.17
C ALA A 14 -10.87 -3.26 9.19
N MET A 15 -11.21 -3.18 7.91
CA MET A 15 -10.29 -2.76 6.87
C MET A 15 -9.68 -1.43 7.32
N LEU A 16 -8.50 -1.46 7.93
CA LEU A 16 -7.77 -0.25 8.28
C LEU A 16 -7.47 0.46 6.96
N PRO A 17 -7.78 1.77 6.84
CA PRO A 17 -7.39 2.52 5.67
C PRO A 17 -5.87 2.42 5.50
N LEU A 18 -5.44 1.92 4.34
CA LEU A 18 -4.04 1.96 3.95
C LEU A 18 -3.65 3.44 3.72
N PRO A 19 -2.41 3.84 4.01
CA PRO A 19 -1.96 5.22 3.79
C PRO A 19 -2.15 5.61 2.33
N ALA A 20 -2.46 6.89 2.08
CA ALA A 20 -2.66 7.38 0.72
C ALA A 20 -1.33 7.29 -0.06
N ARG A 21 -1.39 6.80 -1.31
CA ARG A 21 -0.16 6.45 -2.07
C ARG A 21 0.10 7.32 -3.29
N ALA A 22 -0.87 8.14 -3.70
CA ALA A 22 -0.84 8.81 -5.00
C ALA A 22 -1.42 10.23 -5.02
N CYS A 23 -1.47 10.93 -3.89
CA CYS A 23 -2.11 12.25 -3.79
C CYS A 23 -1.50 13.29 -4.76
N THR A 24 -2.26 14.34 -5.05
CA THR A 24 -1.75 15.56 -5.69
C THR A 24 -2.30 16.77 -4.98
N SER A 25 -1.41 17.74 -4.74
CA SER A 25 -1.68 18.95 -3.97
C SER A 25 -1.43 20.21 -4.80
N LEU A 26 -2.30 21.20 -4.65
CA LEU A 26 -2.17 22.52 -5.26
C LEU A 26 -2.39 23.61 -4.21
N LEU A 27 -1.43 24.52 -4.09
CA LEU A 27 -1.54 25.71 -3.25
C LEU A 27 -1.45 26.95 -4.15
N VAL A 28 -2.33 27.92 -3.94
CA VAL A 28 -2.37 29.16 -4.72
C VAL A 28 -2.41 30.37 -3.78
N GLY A 29 -1.48 31.30 -3.97
CA GLY A 29 -1.42 32.53 -3.19
C GLY A 29 -2.51 33.52 -3.58
N ALA A 30 -2.91 34.39 -2.64
CA ALA A 30 -4.01 35.33 -2.83
C ALA A 30 -3.76 36.38 -3.93
N GLY A 31 -2.50 36.73 -4.19
CA GLY A 31 -2.12 37.63 -5.29
C GLY A 31 -2.15 36.98 -6.67
N ALA A 32 -2.26 35.65 -6.74
CA ALA A 32 -2.31 34.88 -7.98
C ALA A 32 -3.74 34.66 -8.50
N THR A 33 -4.76 35.08 -7.75
CA THR A 33 -6.18 34.76 -8.00
C THR A 33 -7.00 35.97 -8.41
N ASP A 34 -8.16 35.73 -9.03
CA ASP A 34 -9.03 36.79 -9.56
C ASP A 34 -9.89 37.48 -8.49
N ASP A 35 -10.01 36.86 -7.32
CA ASP A 35 -10.87 37.28 -6.21
C ASP A 35 -10.10 37.60 -4.92
N GLY A 36 -8.77 37.47 -4.96
CA GLY A 36 -7.89 37.66 -3.80
C GLY A 36 -7.90 36.52 -2.79
N SER A 37 -8.56 35.40 -3.04
CA SER A 37 -8.53 34.24 -2.13
C SER A 37 -7.24 33.45 -2.26
N SER A 38 -6.77 32.88 -1.16
CA SER A 38 -5.80 31.78 -1.22
C SER A 38 -6.52 30.44 -1.30
N TYR A 39 -5.84 29.43 -1.84
CA TYR A 39 -6.38 28.09 -2.01
C TYR A 39 -5.40 27.03 -1.52
N ILE A 40 -5.94 26.01 -0.85
CA ILE A 40 -5.29 24.70 -0.69
C ILE A 40 -6.23 23.62 -1.23
N ALA A 41 -5.71 22.74 -2.07
CA ALA A 41 -6.47 21.67 -2.70
C ALA A 41 -5.66 20.38 -2.70
N ARG A 42 -6.35 19.24 -2.55
CA ARG A 42 -5.74 17.91 -2.60
C ARG A 42 -6.74 16.83 -3.02
N ASN A 43 -6.30 15.89 -3.85
CA ASN A 43 -6.96 14.60 -4.06
C ASN A 43 -6.40 13.57 -3.08
N VAL A 44 -7.28 12.87 -2.37
CA VAL A 44 -6.94 11.86 -1.36
C VAL A 44 -7.11 10.48 -1.95
N ASP A 45 -5.98 9.89 -2.33
CA ASP A 45 -5.93 8.70 -3.17
C ASP A 45 -5.57 7.45 -2.38
N HIS A 46 -6.45 6.45 -2.41
CA HIS A 46 -6.31 5.23 -1.62
C HIS A 46 -5.73 4.06 -2.42
N GLY A 47 -5.42 2.97 -1.74
CA GLY A 47 -5.08 1.71 -2.40
C GLY A 47 -6.28 1.02 -3.08
N TRP A 48 -7.51 1.44 -2.78
CA TRP A 48 -8.74 0.86 -3.34
C TRP A 48 -9.85 1.90 -3.46
N SER A 49 -10.70 1.77 -4.49
CA SER A 49 -11.82 2.69 -4.74
C SER A 49 -12.98 2.58 -3.72
N SER A 50 -12.91 1.63 -2.79
CA SER A 50 -13.96 1.38 -1.80
C SER A 50 -13.70 2.05 -0.47
N VAL A 51 -12.76 3.01 -0.38
CA VAL A 51 -12.57 3.78 0.85
C VAL A 51 -13.52 4.97 0.83
N ALA A 52 -14.58 4.89 1.65
CA ALA A 52 -15.55 5.97 1.75
C ALA A 52 -15.05 7.15 2.57
N HIS A 53 -15.55 8.34 2.24
CA HIS A 53 -15.33 9.57 3.01
C HIS A 53 -16.65 10.24 3.32
N GLN A 54 -16.64 11.07 4.36
CA GLN A 54 -17.80 11.84 4.80
C GLN A 54 -17.40 13.19 5.34
N VAL A 55 -18.32 14.15 5.33
CA VAL A 55 -18.14 15.44 6.01
C VAL A 55 -18.46 15.28 7.49
N THR A 56 -17.60 15.77 8.39
CA THR A 56 -17.81 15.67 9.83
C THR A 56 -17.58 17.03 10.49
N TYR A 57 -18.35 17.31 11.54
CA TYR A 57 -18.10 18.43 12.45
C TYR A 57 -17.67 17.89 13.80
N VAL A 58 -16.50 18.31 14.26
CA VAL A 58 -15.98 17.98 15.59
C VAL A 58 -16.21 19.21 16.49
N PRO A 59 -17.00 19.10 17.57
CA PRO A 59 -17.23 20.21 18.48
C PRO A 59 -15.98 20.55 19.29
N ALA A 60 -15.95 21.78 19.80
CA ALA A 60 -14.88 22.25 20.68
C ALA A 60 -14.75 21.34 21.91
N GLN A 61 -13.50 21.08 22.31
CA GLN A 61 -13.13 20.14 23.36
C GLN A 61 -12.63 20.93 24.58
N PRO A 62 -13.45 21.18 25.62
CA PRO A 62 -13.05 22.02 26.75
C PRO A 62 -11.99 21.37 27.63
N GLN A 63 -11.87 20.05 27.59
CA GLN A 63 -10.95 19.30 28.45
C GLN A 63 -9.77 18.75 27.64
N GLN A 64 -8.63 18.64 28.31
CA GLN A 64 -7.47 17.95 27.80
C GLN A 64 -7.83 16.49 27.48
N ARG A 65 -7.38 15.97 26.33
CA ARG A 65 -7.64 14.58 25.92
C ARG A 65 -6.38 13.91 25.37
N LEU A 66 -6.26 12.60 25.60
CA LEU A 66 -5.24 11.79 24.95
C LEU A 66 -5.71 11.44 23.54
N PHE A 67 -4.96 11.89 22.54
CA PHE A 67 -5.09 11.42 21.17
C PHE A 67 -4.29 10.14 20.98
N LYS A 68 -4.83 9.19 20.21
CA LYS A 68 -4.17 7.94 19.82
C LYS A 68 -4.40 7.70 18.34
N SER A 69 -3.33 7.42 17.61
CA SER A 69 -3.39 6.97 16.22
C SER A 69 -4.17 5.65 16.11
N THR A 70 -4.83 5.45 14.97
CA THR A 70 -5.44 4.15 14.60
C THR A 70 -4.49 3.28 13.78
N MET A 71 -3.43 3.87 13.21
CA MET A 71 -2.48 3.20 12.33
C MET A 71 -1.24 2.67 13.06
N ASN A 72 -0.79 3.32 14.13
CA ASN A 72 0.36 2.88 14.91
C ASN A 72 0.23 3.25 16.41
N ALA A 73 1.32 3.12 17.18
CA ALA A 73 1.31 3.40 18.62
C ALA A 73 1.49 4.90 18.98
N PHE A 74 1.47 5.81 18.00
CA PHE A 74 1.58 7.25 18.25
C PHE A 74 0.44 7.74 19.14
N SER A 75 0.80 8.53 20.14
CA SER A 75 -0.16 9.21 21.00
C SER A 75 0.42 10.51 21.52
N THR A 76 -0.45 11.51 21.66
CA THR A 76 -0.08 12.81 22.22
C THR A 76 -1.24 13.40 22.99
N THR A 77 -0.94 14.30 23.92
CA THR A 77 -1.98 14.96 24.69
C THR A 77 -2.39 16.25 23.99
N LEU A 78 -3.66 16.33 23.57
CA LEU A 78 -4.24 17.55 23.02
C LEU A 78 -4.58 18.50 24.17
N PRO A 79 -4.34 19.82 24.01
CA PRO A 79 -4.57 20.80 25.06
C PRO A 79 -6.06 20.88 25.45
N ALA A 80 -6.33 21.46 26.63
CA ALA A 80 -7.67 21.92 26.96
C ALA A 80 -8.08 23.07 26.02
N ASP A 81 -9.38 23.37 25.97
CA ASP A 81 -9.96 24.39 25.09
C ASP A 81 -9.66 24.18 23.60
N GLY A 82 -9.70 22.91 23.17
CA GLY A 82 -9.57 22.51 21.78
C GLY A 82 -10.68 23.14 20.91
N LEU A 83 -10.28 23.66 19.75
CA LEU A 83 -11.15 24.30 18.77
C LEU A 83 -12.13 23.30 18.15
N ALA A 84 -13.30 23.80 17.77
CA ALA A 84 -14.19 23.06 16.89
C ALA A 84 -13.65 23.08 15.46
N TYR A 85 -13.95 22.07 14.65
CA TYR A 85 -13.49 22.02 13.28
C TYR A 85 -14.39 21.17 12.38
N TRP A 86 -14.39 21.52 11.10
CA TRP A 86 -14.89 20.68 10.02
C TRP A 86 -13.78 19.77 9.52
N SER A 87 -14.12 18.55 9.15
CA SER A 87 -13.20 17.55 8.61
C SER A 87 -13.86 16.66 7.56
N VAL A 88 -13.04 15.93 6.78
CA VAL A 88 -13.52 14.99 5.77
C VAL A 88 -12.90 13.59 5.94
N PRO A 89 -13.14 12.91 7.07
CA PRO A 89 -12.47 11.66 7.39
C PRO A 89 -12.83 10.51 6.44
N ALA A 90 -11.90 9.55 6.34
CA ALA A 90 -12.19 8.24 5.77
C ALA A 90 -13.09 7.42 6.72
N GLU A 91 -13.89 6.52 6.16
CA GLU A 91 -14.79 5.66 6.92
C GLU A 91 -14.05 4.78 7.94
N GLY A 92 -14.73 4.45 9.04
CA GLY A 92 -14.21 3.49 10.03
C GLY A 92 -12.99 3.97 10.83
N SER A 93 -12.56 5.21 10.64
CA SER A 93 -11.41 5.77 11.31
C SER A 93 -11.85 6.78 12.39
N ASP A 94 -11.39 6.56 13.63
CA ASP A 94 -11.48 7.54 14.73
C ASP A 94 -10.43 8.66 14.58
N THR A 95 -9.54 8.53 13.59
CA THR A 95 -8.49 9.47 13.17
C THR A 95 -8.61 9.68 11.64
N PHE A 96 -7.62 10.21 10.94
CA PHE A 96 -7.61 10.33 9.47
C PHE A 96 -8.62 11.34 8.92
N GLU A 97 -8.66 12.56 9.44
CA GLU A 97 -9.56 13.59 8.92
C GLU A 97 -9.27 14.04 7.50
N SER A 98 -8.07 13.74 6.97
CA SER A 98 -7.55 14.11 5.65
C SER A 98 -7.41 15.62 5.42
N SER A 99 -8.49 16.39 5.60
CA SER A 99 -8.54 17.83 5.41
C SER A 99 -9.60 18.43 6.32
N GLY A 100 -9.42 19.67 6.75
CA GLY A 100 -10.36 20.35 7.62
C GLY A 100 -10.10 21.83 7.82
N VAL A 101 -11.06 22.51 8.44
CA VAL A 101 -10.99 23.93 8.81
C VAL A 101 -11.50 24.11 10.23
N ASN A 102 -10.70 24.73 11.09
CA ASN A 102 -11.07 24.96 12.47
C ASN A 102 -11.74 26.33 12.71
N SER A 103 -12.30 26.50 13.91
CA SER A 103 -13.02 27.71 14.32
C SER A 103 -12.12 28.94 14.49
N ALA A 104 -10.80 28.80 14.41
CA ALA A 104 -9.86 29.92 14.33
C ALA A 104 -9.56 30.35 12.88
N GLY A 105 -10.12 29.68 11.88
CA GLY A 105 -9.92 30.00 10.47
C GLY A 105 -8.65 29.39 9.88
N VAL A 106 -8.12 28.31 10.47
CA VAL A 106 -6.97 27.57 9.94
C VAL A 106 -7.46 26.35 9.17
N ALA A 107 -7.08 26.27 7.90
CA ALA A 107 -7.29 25.15 7.02
C ALA A 107 -6.04 24.25 6.98
N ILE A 108 -6.23 22.95 7.16
CA ILE A 108 -5.17 21.94 7.12
C ILE A 108 -5.56 20.86 6.12
N SER A 109 -4.60 20.41 5.31
CA SER A 109 -4.73 19.18 4.52
C SER A 109 -3.46 18.35 4.66
N ALA A 110 -3.64 17.08 5.02
CA ALA A 110 -2.54 16.15 5.20
C ALA A 110 -2.97 14.71 4.83
N THR A 111 -2.17 13.95 4.08
CA THR A 111 -0.80 14.26 3.62
C THR A 111 -0.64 14.20 2.11
N GLU A 112 0.39 14.87 1.62
CA GLU A 112 1.02 14.53 0.36
C GLU A 112 2.16 13.55 0.66
N THR A 113 2.00 12.25 0.44
CA THR A 113 3.03 11.26 0.77
C THR A 113 4.29 11.52 -0.04
N ILE A 114 5.45 11.66 0.61
CA ILE A 114 6.76 11.84 -0.03
C ILE A 114 7.75 10.79 0.48
N TYR A 115 8.86 10.57 -0.22
CA TYR A 115 9.77 9.46 0.07
C TYR A 115 11.15 9.98 0.46
N PRO A 116 11.61 9.71 1.70
CA PRO A 116 12.97 10.05 2.10
C PRO A 116 14.00 9.20 1.34
N ASP A 117 15.20 9.74 1.15
CA ASP A 117 16.30 9.03 0.52
C ASP A 117 16.77 7.82 1.36
N ASP A 118 17.28 6.78 0.69
CA ASP A 118 17.73 5.55 1.34
C ASP A 118 18.94 5.82 2.26
N ASP A 119 19.87 6.68 1.89
CA ASP A 119 21.05 7.02 2.71
C ASP A 119 20.62 7.79 3.97
N ILE A 120 19.62 8.67 3.85
CA ILE A 120 19.02 9.33 5.01
C ILE A 120 18.31 8.33 5.92
N GLN A 121 17.61 7.34 5.36
CA GLN A 121 16.93 6.32 6.14
C GLN A 121 17.91 5.42 6.93
N GLU A 122 19.18 5.32 6.53
CA GLU A 122 20.20 4.62 7.33
C GLU A 122 20.58 5.38 8.60
N ILE A 123 20.54 6.71 8.58
CA ILE A 123 21.02 7.58 9.67
C ILE A 123 19.90 8.25 10.47
N ASP A 124 18.72 8.46 9.88
CA ASP A 124 17.50 9.00 10.48
C ASP A 124 16.25 8.20 10.02
N PRO A 125 16.15 6.91 10.34
CA PRO A 125 15.09 6.02 9.88
C PRO A 125 13.71 6.44 10.41
N LEU A 126 12.71 6.39 9.52
CA LEU A 126 11.31 6.63 9.89
C LEU A 126 10.88 5.81 11.11
N VAL A 127 10.19 6.46 12.05
CA VAL A 127 9.70 5.87 13.30
C VAL A 127 8.33 5.21 13.07
N THR A 128 8.27 4.18 12.22
CA THR A 128 7.01 3.58 11.74
C THR A 128 6.06 3.06 12.84
N THR A 129 6.61 2.67 14.00
CA THR A 129 5.82 2.06 15.08
C THR A 129 5.12 3.06 15.99
N ARG A 130 5.64 4.29 16.11
CA ARG A 130 5.16 5.29 17.10
C ARG A 130 5.30 6.75 16.67
N GLY A 131 5.82 6.99 15.48
CA GLY A 131 5.96 8.32 14.89
C GLY A 131 4.65 8.81 14.29
N ILE A 132 4.57 10.10 14.01
CA ILE A 132 3.37 10.73 13.45
C ILE A 132 3.16 10.35 11.98
N THR A 133 1.93 10.00 11.61
CA THR A 133 1.49 9.57 10.26
C THR A 133 0.26 10.35 9.80
N GLU A 134 -0.14 10.18 8.53
CA GLU A 134 -1.26 10.88 7.86
C GLU A 134 -2.54 10.87 8.69
N ASP A 135 -2.85 9.73 9.31
CA ASP A 135 -4.04 9.58 10.15
C ASP A 135 -4.09 10.58 11.32
N SER A 136 -2.92 10.99 11.80
CA SER A 136 -2.81 11.75 13.04
C SER A 136 -2.69 13.24 12.80
N ILE A 137 -2.17 13.68 11.65
CA ILE A 137 -1.73 15.06 11.44
C ILE A 137 -2.88 16.07 11.56
N PRO A 138 -4.01 15.95 10.82
CA PRO A 138 -5.09 16.89 11.00
C PRO A 138 -5.73 16.80 12.40
N SER A 139 -5.87 15.58 12.95
CA SER A 139 -6.42 15.33 14.30
C SER A 139 -5.67 16.07 15.40
N VAL A 140 -4.35 16.24 15.25
CA VAL A 140 -3.53 16.92 16.25
C VAL A 140 -3.35 18.40 15.96
N LEU A 141 -3.47 18.86 14.71
CA LEU A 141 -3.31 20.27 14.37
C LEU A 141 -4.61 21.08 14.48
N LEU A 142 -5.72 20.60 13.89
CA LEU A 142 -7.00 21.31 13.82
C LEU A 142 -7.54 21.75 15.19
N PRO A 143 -7.44 20.95 16.27
CA PRO A 143 -7.97 21.37 17.57
C PRO A 143 -7.19 22.50 18.25
N GLN A 144 -5.99 22.88 17.80
CA GLN A 144 -5.13 23.80 18.56
C GLN A 144 -4.42 24.88 17.75
N ALA A 145 -4.25 24.71 16.44
CA ALA A 145 -3.64 25.73 15.59
C ALA A 145 -4.56 26.96 15.44
N ARG A 146 -4.02 28.16 15.68
CA ARG A 146 -4.74 29.44 15.54
C ARG A 146 -4.21 30.31 14.40
N SER A 147 -3.16 29.86 13.72
CA SER A 147 -2.68 30.37 12.43
C SER A 147 -2.05 29.24 11.63
N ALA A 148 -1.90 29.43 10.32
CA ALA A 148 -1.20 28.51 9.43
C ALA A 148 0.27 28.33 9.86
N ARG A 149 0.95 29.42 10.25
CA ARG A 149 2.30 29.36 10.81
C ARG A 149 2.35 28.51 12.08
N GLN A 150 1.42 28.72 13.02
CA GLN A 150 1.40 27.93 14.25
C GLN A 150 1.15 26.44 13.95
N ALA A 151 0.36 26.11 12.92
CA ALA A 151 0.20 24.72 12.50
C ALA A 151 1.53 24.10 12.04
N VAL A 152 2.33 24.84 11.27
CA VAL A 152 3.67 24.44 10.84
C VAL A 152 4.61 24.25 12.03
N GLU A 153 4.64 25.20 12.97
CA GLU A 153 5.48 25.12 14.18
C GLU A 153 5.09 23.93 15.07
N LEU A 154 3.79 23.70 15.27
CA LEU A 154 3.29 22.54 16.01
C LEU A 154 3.67 21.23 15.32
N MET A 155 3.54 21.15 14.00
CA MET A 155 3.91 19.98 13.22
C MET A 155 5.41 19.69 13.33
N GLY A 156 6.25 20.72 13.17
CA GLY A 156 7.69 20.63 13.34
C GLY A 156 8.10 20.10 14.72
N ALA A 157 7.52 20.66 15.79
CA ALA A 157 7.76 20.20 17.14
C ALA A 157 7.31 18.75 17.39
N LEU A 158 6.26 18.29 16.70
CA LEU A 158 5.82 16.89 16.77
C LEU A 158 6.77 15.95 16.03
N ILE A 159 7.30 16.36 14.87
CA ILE A 159 8.32 15.61 14.11
C ILE A 159 9.57 15.45 14.96
N GLU A 160 10.11 16.53 15.50
CA GLU A 160 11.32 16.52 16.34
C GLU A 160 11.15 15.66 17.60
N LYS A 161 9.97 15.69 18.21
CA LYS A 161 9.71 14.97 19.48
C LYS A 161 9.41 13.48 19.32
N TYR A 162 8.64 13.12 18.30
CA TYR A 162 8.10 11.76 18.16
C TYR A 162 8.66 11.00 16.96
N GLY A 163 9.28 11.71 16.03
CA GLY A 163 9.64 11.21 14.72
C GLY A 163 8.43 11.13 13.78
N ALA A 164 8.69 11.22 12.48
CA ALA A 164 7.76 10.91 11.41
C ALA A 164 7.70 9.38 11.22
N GLY A 165 6.49 8.83 11.17
CA GLY A 165 6.26 7.40 10.89
C GLY A 165 6.22 7.09 9.39
N GLU A 166 6.11 8.11 8.55
CA GLU A 166 6.14 8.09 7.10
C GLU A 166 6.69 9.42 6.56
N GLY A 167 7.08 9.48 5.29
CA GLY A 167 7.39 10.76 4.64
C GLY A 167 6.12 11.48 4.20
N PHE A 168 5.97 12.76 4.52
CA PHE A 168 4.77 13.52 4.21
C PHE A 168 5.00 15.00 3.96
N GLY A 169 4.11 15.58 3.17
CA GLY A 169 3.88 17.00 3.02
C GLY A 169 2.58 17.44 3.71
N VAL A 170 2.56 18.63 4.30
CA VAL A 170 1.40 19.21 4.99
C VAL A 170 1.09 20.60 4.45
N LEU A 171 -0.17 20.82 4.08
CA LEU A 171 -0.68 22.10 3.63
C LEU A 171 -1.36 22.80 4.82
N ALA A 172 -0.99 24.06 5.07
CA ALA A 172 -1.64 24.89 6.08
C ALA A 172 -1.94 26.27 5.51
N ALA A 173 -3.17 26.77 5.68
CA ALA A 173 -3.55 28.10 5.22
C ALA A 173 -4.49 28.80 6.19
N ASP A 174 -4.34 30.11 6.30
CA ASP A 174 -5.30 31.02 6.91
C ASP A 174 -5.44 32.27 6.02
N GLN A 175 -6.16 33.30 6.49
CA GLN A 175 -6.41 34.50 5.70
C GLN A 175 -5.17 35.34 5.38
N ASN A 176 -4.03 35.07 6.04
CA ASN A 176 -2.81 35.84 5.91
C ASN A 176 -1.70 35.06 5.21
N GLU A 177 -1.57 33.76 5.51
CA GLU A 177 -0.45 32.95 5.07
C GLU A 177 -0.90 31.58 4.53
N THR A 178 -0.16 31.09 3.55
CA THR A 178 -0.28 29.72 3.02
C THR A 178 1.10 29.09 3.08
N TRP A 179 1.19 27.91 3.67
CA TRP A 179 2.41 27.19 3.96
C TRP A 179 2.36 25.77 3.44
N TYR A 180 3.51 25.29 3.01
CA TYR A 180 3.76 23.89 2.71
C TYR A 180 4.96 23.41 3.53
N LEU A 181 4.79 22.33 4.28
CA LEU A 181 5.82 21.65 5.05
C LEU A 181 6.13 20.31 4.39
N GLU A 182 7.41 19.93 4.34
CA GLU A 182 7.91 18.60 3.97
C GLU A 182 8.69 18.01 5.15
N SER A 183 8.42 16.75 5.51
CA SER A 183 9.29 16.00 6.42
C SER A 183 10.59 15.59 5.71
N ALA A 184 11.68 15.47 6.46
CA ALA A 184 13.01 15.19 5.94
C ALA A 184 13.68 14.14 6.84
N GLY A 185 13.59 12.87 6.45
CA GLY A 185 13.87 11.76 7.36
C GLY A 185 12.80 11.63 8.45
N ALA A 186 13.19 11.15 9.63
CA ALA A 186 12.29 10.96 10.74
C ALA A 186 12.17 12.20 11.63
N HIS A 187 13.24 12.96 11.86
CA HIS A 187 13.24 14.03 12.86
C HIS A 187 13.51 15.43 12.31
N HIS A 188 13.84 15.56 11.02
CA HIS A 188 14.00 16.86 10.38
C HIS A 188 12.81 17.24 9.49
N TRP A 189 12.67 18.53 9.22
CA TRP A 189 11.58 19.08 8.42
C TRP A 189 11.93 20.47 7.90
N MET A 190 11.24 20.89 6.85
CA MET A 190 11.32 22.24 6.31
C MET A 190 9.96 22.69 5.81
N ALA A 191 9.64 23.96 6.00
CA ALA A 191 8.41 24.58 5.50
C ALA A 191 8.69 25.93 4.86
N LYS A 192 7.96 26.22 3.79
CA LYS A 192 8.03 27.50 3.08
C LYS A 192 6.66 28.14 3.01
N ARG A 193 6.61 29.44 3.26
CA ARG A 193 5.45 30.26 2.94
C ARG A 193 5.38 30.41 1.43
N LEU A 194 4.20 30.18 0.88
CA LEU A 194 3.92 30.42 -0.54
C LEU A 194 4.01 31.92 -0.83
N PRO A 195 4.85 32.37 -1.78
CA PRO A 195 4.81 33.75 -2.24
C PRO A 195 3.43 34.12 -2.79
N ASN A 196 2.96 35.31 -2.45
CA ASN A 196 1.55 35.68 -2.62
C ASN A 196 1.04 35.60 -4.08
N ASP A 197 1.90 35.88 -5.05
CA ASP A 197 1.60 35.92 -6.49
C ASP A 197 1.94 34.61 -7.22
N THR A 198 2.16 33.52 -6.48
CA THR A 198 2.57 32.23 -7.05
C THR A 198 1.63 31.09 -6.66
N PHE A 199 1.83 29.94 -7.32
CA PHE A 199 1.28 28.65 -6.93
C PHE A 199 2.39 27.60 -6.79
N LEU A 200 2.08 26.53 -6.05
CA LEU A 200 2.89 25.32 -5.89
C LEU A 200 2.05 24.11 -6.28
N VAL A 201 2.61 23.23 -7.11
CA VAL A 201 2.08 21.89 -7.37
C VAL A 201 3.01 20.88 -6.71
N ALA A 202 2.45 20.02 -5.88
CA ALA A 202 3.15 18.90 -5.28
C ALA A 202 2.45 17.59 -5.65
N ALA A 203 3.27 16.59 -5.96
CA ALA A 203 2.88 15.20 -6.12
C ALA A 203 3.64 14.39 -5.05
N ASN A 204 3.77 13.08 -5.20
CA ASN A 204 4.40 12.22 -4.20
C ASN A 204 5.94 12.25 -4.23
N GLN A 205 6.50 13.46 -4.20
CA GLN A 205 7.94 13.76 -4.30
C GLN A 205 8.22 15.12 -3.66
N GLY A 206 9.24 15.21 -2.80
CA GLY A 206 9.62 16.47 -2.15
C GLY A 206 10.14 17.53 -3.13
N ARG A 207 9.67 18.77 -3.00
CA ARG A 207 9.78 19.83 -4.00
C ARG A 207 10.90 20.82 -3.69
N PHE A 208 11.27 21.00 -2.42
CA PHE A 208 12.14 22.12 -2.02
C PHE A 208 13.59 21.94 -2.44
N GLN A 209 14.08 22.81 -3.31
CA GLN A 209 15.43 22.83 -3.87
C GLN A 209 16.37 23.81 -3.14
N GLY A 210 15.85 24.51 -2.12
CA GLY A 210 16.63 25.35 -1.22
C GLY A 210 15.83 26.51 -0.62
N ALA A 211 16.50 27.31 0.20
CA ALA A 211 15.90 28.45 0.88
C ALA A 211 16.86 29.64 1.02
N ASN A 212 16.26 30.78 1.39
CA ASN A 212 16.96 31.85 2.07
C ASN A 212 16.91 31.58 3.58
N TRP A 213 17.98 31.02 4.14
CA TRP A 213 18.08 30.61 5.55
C TRP A 213 18.04 31.77 6.54
N THR A 214 18.14 33.01 6.06
CA THR A 214 18.07 34.23 6.89
C THR A 214 16.67 34.86 6.93
N ASP A 215 15.68 34.19 6.33
CA ASP A 215 14.30 34.67 6.22
C ASP A 215 13.32 33.82 7.02
N PRO A 216 13.28 33.97 8.36
CA PRO A 216 12.34 33.23 9.22
C PRO A 216 10.87 33.63 8.99
N ALA A 217 10.62 34.71 8.23
CA ALA A 217 9.27 35.10 7.87
C ALA A 217 8.70 34.20 6.76
N ASN A 218 9.53 33.61 5.90
CA ASN A 218 9.07 32.79 4.79
C ASN A 218 9.62 31.35 4.81
N VAL A 219 10.55 31.04 5.71
CA VAL A 219 11.14 29.70 5.84
C VAL A 219 11.21 29.31 7.31
N LEU A 220 10.69 28.13 7.64
CA LEU A 220 10.82 27.47 8.93
C LEU A 220 11.43 26.09 8.71
N TYR A 221 12.27 25.61 9.62
CA TYR A 221 12.95 24.32 9.49
C TYR A 221 13.44 23.82 10.85
N SER A 222 13.69 22.53 10.97
CA SER A 222 14.27 21.94 12.18
C SER A 222 15.69 22.42 12.44
N GLU A 223 16.11 22.42 13.70
CA GLU A 223 17.51 22.62 14.03
C GLU A 223 18.38 21.57 13.34
N GLU A 224 19.61 21.96 12.97
CA GLU A 224 20.61 21.10 12.34
C GLU A 224 20.22 20.49 10.98
N LEU A 225 19.13 20.93 10.33
CA LEU A 225 18.70 20.40 9.02
C LEU A 225 19.82 20.37 7.95
N ARG A 226 20.78 21.30 7.99
CA ARG A 226 21.89 21.34 7.02
C ARG A 226 23.16 20.69 7.58
N GLU A 227 23.36 20.82 8.88
CA GLU A 227 24.54 20.35 9.60
C GLU A 227 24.51 18.82 9.77
N PHE A 228 23.33 18.21 9.93
CA PHE A 228 23.15 16.76 10.05
C PHE A 228 23.66 15.97 8.83
N PRO A 229 23.24 16.26 7.59
CA PRO A 229 23.70 15.52 6.42
C PRO A 229 25.17 15.82 6.07
N GLU A 230 25.68 17.00 6.45
CA GLU A 230 27.11 17.32 6.36
C GLU A 230 27.93 16.46 7.33
N TYR A 231 27.49 16.34 8.58
CA TYR A 231 28.17 15.53 9.60
C TYR A 231 28.27 14.04 9.23
N TRP A 232 27.21 13.49 8.63
CA TRP A 232 27.16 12.10 8.18
C TRP A 232 27.75 11.88 6.77
N GLU A 233 28.35 12.91 6.17
CA GLU A 233 28.99 12.86 4.84
C GLU A 233 28.05 12.45 3.70
N VAL A 234 26.73 12.57 3.87
CA VAL A 234 25.72 12.34 2.82
C VAL A 234 25.53 13.58 1.93
N TRP A 235 25.98 14.76 2.37
CA TRP A 235 26.02 15.99 1.58
C TRP A 235 27.30 16.78 1.83
N ASP A 236 27.94 17.25 0.75
CA ASP A 236 29.14 18.12 0.82
C ASP A 236 28.79 19.56 0.38
N PRO A 237 28.78 20.55 1.30
CA PRO A 237 28.49 21.94 0.99
C PRO A 237 29.49 22.62 0.05
N THR A 238 30.70 22.05 -0.10
CA THR A 238 31.74 22.58 -1.00
C THR A 238 31.51 22.17 -2.46
N VAL A 239 30.72 21.12 -2.68
CA VAL A 239 30.43 20.55 -4.00
C VAL A 239 29.05 20.97 -4.51
N ALA A 240 28.04 21.05 -3.62
CA ALA A 240 26.68 21.36 -4.00
C ALA A 240 25.98 22.28 -2.99
N ARG A 241 25.13 23.19 -3.50
CA ARG A 241 24.22 23.97 -2.65
C ARG A 241 23.19 23.03 -2.00
N PHE A 242 22.83 23.30 -0.75
CA PHE A 242 21.77 22.55 -0.06
C PHE A 242 20.43 22.67 -0.81
N SER A 243 19.85 21.50 -1.08
CA SER A 243 18.54 21.28 -1.69
C SER A 243 17.87 20.17 -0.90
N LEU A 244 16.72 20.45 -0.26
CA LEU A 244 16.04 19.46 0.57
C LEU A 244 15.66 18.22 -0.26
N ARG A 245 15.17 18.45 -1.48
CA ARG A 245 14.89 17.43 -2.47
C ARG A 245 16.10 16.54 -2.74
N ASP A 246 17.25 17.14 -3.02
CA ASP A 246 18.40 16.36 -3.49
C ASP A 246 19.15 15.68 -2.34
N VAL A 247 19.07 16.24 -1.13
CA VAL A 247 19.74 15.70 0.07
C VAL A 247 18.85 14.70 0.82
N TYR A 248 17.56 14.98 0.94
CA TYR A 248 16.66 14.23 1.82
C TYR A 248 15.63 13.37 1.11
N MET A 249 15.40 13.53 -0.19
CA MET A 249 14.32 12.85 -0.90
C MET A 249 14.85 11.88 -1.92
N GLN A 250 14.21 10.71 -1.98
CA GLN A 250 14.50 9.72 -3.00
C GLN A 250 14.31 10.34 -4.40
N GLN A 251 15.29 10.12 -5.28
CA GLN A 251 15.20 10.46 -6.69
C GLN A 251 15.26 9.18 -7.52
N SER A 252 14.17 8.85 -8.20
CA SER A 252 14.11 7.61 -8.96
C SER A 252 13.43 7.79 -10.31
N ARG A 253 13.58 6.79 -11.18
CA ARG A 253 12.85 6.76 -12.45
C ARG A 253 11.34 6.72 -12.25
N TRP A 254 10.86 6.28 -11.09
CA TRP A 254 9.44 6.30 -10.74
C TRP A 254 8.88 7.72 -10.82
N ASP A 255 9.66 8.74 -10.46
CA ASP A 255 9.21 10.13 -10.50
C ASP A 255 8.82 10.58 -11.91
N SER A 256 9.51 10.07 -12.95
CA SER A 256 9.23 10.42 -14.34
C SER A 256 7.88 9.92 -14.86
N ILE A 257 7.25 8.95 -14.19
CA ILE A 257 5.95 8.39 -14.59
C ILE A 257 4.87 8.69 -13.56
N PHE A 258 5.24 8.76 -12.28
CA PHE A 258 4.28 8.90 -11.19
C PHE A 258 4.12 10.34 -10.71
N ASN A 259 5.16 11.16 -10.74
CA ASN A 259 5.15 12.47 -10.07
C ASN A 259 5.28 13.64 -11.04
N TYR A 260 6.34 13.65 -11.85
CA TYR A 260 6.69 14.74 -12.76
C TYR A 260 5.62 15.01 -13.82
N PRO A 261 4.93 14.01 -14.41
CA PRO A 261 3.80 14.27 -15.30
C PRO A 261 2.73 15.17 -14.68
N ARG A 262 2.29 14.87 -13.44
CA ARG A 262 1.25 15.65 -12.75
C ARG A 262 1.69 17.07 -12.46
N VAL A 263 2.92 17.22 -11.97
CA VAL A 263 3.52 18.54 -11.71
C VAL A 263 3.63 19.34 -13.01
N ARG A 264 4.24 18.76 -14.05
CA ARG A 264 4.45 19.40 -15.35
C ARG A 264 3.13 19.86 -15.96
N GLU A 265 2.14 18.99 -16.04
CA GLU A 265 0.90 19.28 -16.76
C GLU A 265 0.09 20.38 -16.08
N LEU A 266 0.05 20.39 -14.74
CA LEU A 266 -0.58 21.49 -14.02
C LEU A 266 0.22 22.80 -14.13
N GLN A 267 1.55 22.75 -14.13
CA GLN A 267 2.38 23.94 -14.36
C GLN A 267 2.24 24.48 -15.80
N LEU A 268 2.12 23.61 -16.80
CA LEU A 268 1.84 23.98 -18.18
C LEU A 268 0.45 24.62 -18.29
N LEU A 269 -0.56 24.02 -17.68
CA LEU A 269 -1.94 24.52 -17.67
C LEU A 269 -2.05 25.92 -17.05
N LEU A 270 -1.39 26.13 -15.90
CA LEU A 270 -1.57 27.35 -15.10
C LEU A 270 -0.56 28.46 -15.42
N ALA A 271 0.66 28.12 -15.81
CA ALA A 271 1.73 29.08 -16.08
C ALA A 271 2.20 29.11 -17.54
N GLY A 272 1.78 28.15 -18.38
CA GLY A 272 2.33 28.00 -19.73
C GLY A 272 3.79 27.57 -19.74
N VAL A 273 4.31 27.05 -18.63
CA VAL A 273 5.71 26.61 -18.52
C VAL A 273 5.83 25.21 -19.10
N ASP A 274 6.32 25.14 -20.32
CA ASP A 274 6.61 23.89 -21.02
C ASP A 274 7.97 23.32 -20.57
N SER A 275 7.96 22.63 -19.43
CA SER A 275 9.12 21.85 -18.98
C SER A 275 9.33 20.65 -19.91
N PRO A 276 10.55 20.09 -20.03
CA PRO A 276 10.79 18.87 -20.79
C PRO A 276 9.81 17.76 -20.40
N LEU A 277 9.35 17.00 -21.39
CA LEU A 277 8.52 15.82 -21.15
C LEU A 277 9.27 14.83 -20.25
N PRO A 278 8.56 14.17 -19.33
CA PRO A 278 9.18 13.15 -18.52
C PRO A 278 9.79 12.00 -19.31
N ASP A 279 11.07 11.69 -19.04
CA ASP A 279 11.80 10.59 -19.68
C ASP A 279 12.08 9.48 -18.67
N SER A 280 11.45 8.32 -18.86
CA SER A 280 11.62 7.14 -18.00
C SER A 280 13.02 6.52 -18.03
N LYS A 281 13.89 6.96 -18.94
CA LYS A 281 15.27 6.47 -19.10
C LYS A 281 16.32 7.35 -18.43
N ALA A 282 15.97 8.57 -18.00
CA ALA A 282 16.90 9.53 -17.43
C ALA A 282 16.37 10.16 -16.14
N LEU A 283 17.29 10.48 -15.21
CA LEU A 283 16.95 11.38 -14.10
C LEU A 283 16.74 12.79 -14.68
N MET A 284 15.63 13.41 -14.28
CA MET A 284 15.25 14.72 -14.79
C MET A 284 15.68 15.86 -13.88
N PRO A 285 15.91 17.06 -14.43
CA PRO A 285 16.03 18.24 -13.61
C PRO A 285 14.71 18.49 -12.85
N PRO A 286 14.77 19.03 -11.63
CA PRO A 286 13.56 19.33 -10.87
C PRO A 286 12.71 20.38 -11.58
N HIS A 287 11.38 20.19 -11.54
CA HIS A 287 10.44 21.24 -11.89
C HIS A 287 10.54 22.41 -10.89
N PRO A 288 10.34 23.67 -11.34
CA PRO A 288 10.32 24.83 -10.45
C PRO A 288 9.37 24.63 -9.26
N GLU A 289 9.76 25.12 -8.08
CA GLU A 289 8.95 25.07 -6.86
C GLU A 289 7.70 25.95 -6.99
N PHE A 290 7.92 27.25 -7.17
CA PHE A 290 6.88 28.27 -7.24
C PHE A 290 6.85 28.88 -8.63
N LEU A 291 5.66 29.01 -9.21
CA LEU A 291 5.45 29.68 -10.48
C LEU A 291 4.38 30.75 -10.34
N GLN A 292 4.58 31.86 -11.06
CA GLN A 292 3.50 32.81 -11.29
C GLN A 292 2.59 32.24 -12.39
N PRO A 293 1.26 32.28 -12.23
CA PRO A 293 0.36 31.86 -13.29
C PRO A 293 0.39 32.87 -14.45
N ASN A 294 0.07 32.43 -15.67
CA ASN A 294 0.07 33.29 -16.85
C ASN A 294 -1.13 34.27 -16.89
N ARG A 295 -2.10 34.07 -16.00
CA ARG A 295 -3.26 34.91 -15.73
C ARG A 295 -3.72 34.71 -14.28
N SER A 296 -4.54 35.62 -13.76
CA SER A 296 -5.23 35.39 -12.49
C SER A 296 -6.06 34.10 -12.55
N LEU A 297 -5.93 33.27 -11.51
CA LEU A 297 -6.62 31.99 -11.38
C LEU A 297 -7.97 32.17 -10.68
N SER A 298 -9.00 31.56 -11.24
CA SER A 298 -10.33 31.48 -10.67
C SER A 298 -10.50 30.22 -9.81
N LEU A 299 -11.58 30.15 -9.04
CA LEU A 299 -12.00 28.91 -8.35
C LEU A 299 -12.06 27.72 -9.32
N PHE A 300 -12.58 27.93 -10.53
CA PHE A 300 -12.76 26.87 -11.52
C PHE A 300 -11.43 26.37 -12.08
N ASP A 301 -10.37 27.18 -12.08
CA ASP A 301 -9.03 26.75 -12.49
C ASP A 301 -8.43 25.79 -11.47
N VAL A 302 -8.62 26.07 -10.18
CA VAL A 302 -8.19 25.20 -9.08
C VAL A 302 -8.99 23.89 -9.10
N MET A 303 -10.32 23.96 -9.26
CA MET A 303 -11.16 22.76 -9.40
C MET A 303 -10.78 21.93 -10.62
N SER A 304 -10.59 22.56 -11.78
CA SER A 304 -10.22 21.84 -13.01
C SER A 304 -8.85 21.18 -12.91
N SER A 305 -7.91 21.76 -12.16
CA SER A 305 -6.62 21.15 -11.87
C SER A 305 -6.77 19.83 -11.12
N MET A 306 -7.65 19.77 -10.11
CA MET A 306 -7.92 18.54 -9.34
C MET A 306 -8.76 17.51 -10.12
N ARG A 307 -9.41 17.93 -11.22
CA ARG A 307 -10.14 17.06 -12.15
C ARG A 307 -9.25 16.53 -13.29
N ASN A 308 -8.01 16.99 -13.40
CA ASN A 308 -7.16 16.68 -14.55
C ASN A 308 -6.78 15.19 -14.62
N HIS A 309 -6.92 14.59 -15.78
CA HIS A 309 -6.37 13.26 -16.08
C HIS A 309 -5.66 13.28 -17.44
N TYR A 310 -4.97 14.38 -17.71
CA TYR A 310 -4.33 14.69 -18.99
C TYR A 310 -5.32 14.86 -20.15
N ASN A 311 -6.48 15.45 -19.87
CA ASN A 311 -7.63 15.59 -20.77
C ASN A 311 -7.23 15.99 -22.19
N GLY A 312 -7.57 15.15 -23.17
CA GLY A 312 -7.35 15.42 -24.59
C GLY A 312 -5.89 15.35 -25.06
N SER A 313 -4.96 14.97 -24.17
CA SER A 313 -3.57 14.71 -24.52
C SER A 313 -3.36 13.25 -24.96
N ASP A 314 -2.14 12.94 -25.41
CA ASP A 314 -1.77 11.57 -25.71
C ASP A 314 -1.67 10.66 -24.47
N HIS A 315 -1.62 11.23 -23.26
CA HIS A 315 -1.54 10.53 -21.98
C HIS A 315 -2.89 10.39 -21.27
N ASP A 316 -4.00 10.73 -21.93
CA ASP A 316 -5.34 10.49 -21.40
C ASP A 316 -5.69 8.99 -21.46
N GLY A 317 -5.27 8.24 -20.45
CA GLY A 317 -5.47 6.80 -20.36
C GLY A 317 -6.95 6.39 -20.34
N TYR A 318 -7.84 7.27 -19.87
CA TYR A 318 -9.27 6.97 -19.78
C TYR A 318 -9.97 7.12 -21.13
N PHE A 319 -9.75 8.24 -21.82
CA PHE A 319 -10.30 8.45 -23.16
C PHE A 319 -9.74 7.45 -24.18
N LYS A 320 -8.47 7.06 -24.03
CA LYS A 320 -7.85 6.05 -24.90
C LYS A 320 -8.20 4.62 -24.51
N GLN A 321 -8.90 4.41 -23.39
CA GLN A 321 -9.13 3.09 -22.78
C GLN A 321 -7.82 2.28 -22.65
N ASN A 322 -6.75 2.98 -22.28
CA ASN A 322 -5.42 2.44 -22.12
C ASN A 322 -5.14 2.25 -20.62
N PRO A 323 -5.46 1.07 -20.04
CA PRO A 323 -5.09 0.76 -18.66
C PRO A 323 -3.56 0.66 -18.46
N ARG A 324 -2.79 0.66 -19.57
CA ARG A 324 -1.33 0.63 -19.56
C ARG A 324 -0.68 1.99 -19.79
N GLU A 325 -1.44 3.07 -19.63
CA GLU A 325 -0.85 4.40 -19.60
C GLU A 325 0.23 4.47 -18.52
N GLU A 326 1.41 4.97 -18.89
CA GLU A 326 2.55 5.03 -17.98
C GLU A 326 2.37 6.19 -16.98
N TRP A 327 1.75 7.29 -17.41
CA TRP A 327 1.63 8.48 -16.59
C TRP A 327 0.49 8.39 -15.60
N HIS A 328 0.81 8.62 -14.33
CA HIS A 328 -0.18 8.66 -13.27
C HIS A 328 -1.03 9.93 -13.35
N PRO A 329 -2.36 9.89 -13.50
CA PRO A 329 -3.19 11.09 -13.57
C PRO A 329 -3.41 11.76 -12.20
N VAL A 330 -3.88 13.02 -12.20
CA VAL A 330 -4.25 13.74 -10.96
C VAL A 330 -5.59 13.23 -10.41
N ALA A 331 -6.59 13.08 -11.27
CA ALA A 331 -7.88 12.48 -10.92
C ALA A 331 -7.87 11.00 -11.28
N MET A 332 -8.18 10.14 -10.30
CA MET A 332 -8.11 8.68 -10.48
C MET A 332 -9.29 7.93 -9.88
N THR A 333 -9.52 6.70 -10.33
CA THR A 333 -10.60 5.83 -9.81
C THR A 333 -10.49 5.54 -8.31
N LEU A 334 -9.27 5.63 -7.77
CA LEU A 334 -8.96 5.35 -6.37
C LEU A 334 -9.11 6.56 -5.45
N THR A 335 -9.39 7.75 -5.99
CA THR A 335 -9.61 8.96 -5.19
C THR A 335 -10.83 8.75 -4.30
N GLY A 336 -10.61 8.72 -2.98
CA GLY A 336 -11.63 8.60 -1.95
C GLY A 336 -12.45 9.87 -1.82
N MET A 337 -11.75 11.00 -1.93
CA MET A 337 -12.26 12.35 -1.78
C MET A 337 -11.27 13.33 -2.40
N GLY A 338 -11.75 14.44 -2.95
CA GLY A 338 -10.91 15.60 -3.21
C GLY A 338 -11.53 16.87 -2.66
N HIS A 339 -10.69 17.82 -2.25
CA HIS A 339 -11.16 19.10 -1.73
C HIS A 339 -10.46 20.28 -2.39
N VAL A 340 -11.19 21.39 -2.49
CA VAL A 340 -10.65 22.73 -2.76
C VAL A 340 -11.10 23.63 -1.62
N THR A 341 -10.18 24.03 -0.76
CA THR A 341 -10.48 24.97 0.33
C THR A 341 -10.13 26.38 -0.14
N ARG A 342 -11.14 27.25 -0.23
CA ARG A 342 -11.00 28.68 -0.56
C ARG A 342 -10.99 29.48 0.73
N ILE A 343 -9.94 30.26 0.92
CA ILE A 343 -9.78 31.18 2.05
C ILE A 343 -9.88 32.60 1.52
N ARG A 344 -11.02 33.25 1.78
CA ARG A 344 -11.27 34.61 1.29
C ARG A 344 -10.57 35.65 2.17
N PRO A 345 -10.15 36.79 1.59
CA PRO A 345 -9.61 37.90 2.36
C PRO A 345 -10.56 38.33 3.48
N ALA A 346 -9.97 38.68 4.62
CA ALA A 346 -10.73 39.31 5.69
C ALA A 346 -11.32 40.64 5.19
N SER A 347 -12.64 40.82 5.39
CA SER A 347 -13.33 42.07 5.08
C SER A 347 -14.40 42.34 6.13
N ALA A 348 -14.56 43.60 6.52
CA ALA A 348 -15.63 44.02 7.43
C ALA A 348 -17.04 43.74 6.88
N SER A 349 -17.17 43.63 5.56
CA SER A 349 -18.44 43.30 4.90
C SER A 349 -18.67 41.79 4.72
N LEU A 350 -17.67 40.95 5.03
CA LEU A 350 -17.74 39.50 4.88
C LEU A 350 -17.78 38.82 6.26
N PRO A 351 -18.93 38.29 6.70
CA PRO A 351 -19.06 37.68 8.02
C PRO A 351 -18.19 36.43 8.17
N PRO A 352 -17.69 36.13 9.39
CA PRO A 352 -16.77 35.00 9.63
C PRO A 352 -17.23 33.67 9.06
N GLY A 353 -18.51 33.33 9.18
CA GLY A 353 -19.08 32.08 8.68
C GLY A 353 -19.04 31.91 7.16
N LEU A 354 -18.76 32.98 6.42
CA LEU A 354 -18.61 32.96 4.96
C LEU A 354 -17.14 32.99 4.52
N GLN A 355 -16.19 33.30 5.40
CA GLN A 355 -14.82 33.60 4.98
C GLN A 355 -14.06 32.41 4.40
N ILE A 356 -14.36 31.19 4.85
CA ILE A 356 -13.71 29.97 4.38
C ILE A 356 -14.76 28.98 3.88
N ILE A 357 -14.52 28.43 2.69
CA ILE A 357 -15.40 27.47 2.04
C ILE A 357 -14.56 26.26 1.66
N GLN A 358 -14.93 25.08 2.13
CA GLN A 358 -14.34 23.83 1.70
C GLN A 358 -15.26 23.18 0.67
N TYR A 359 -14.87 23.21 -0.60
CA TYR A 359 -15.56 22.51 -1.67
C TYR A 359 -15.12 21.04 -1.64
N VAL A 360 -16.03 20.14 -1.28
CA VAL A 360 -15.75 18.71 -1.07
C VAL A 360 -16.38 17.88 -2.18
N GLY A 361 -15.57 17.10 -2.88
CA GLY A 361 -16.01 16.04 -3.78
C GLY A 361 -15.88 14.69 -3.09
N LEU A 362 -16.99 14.04 -2.74
CA LEU A 362 -17.00 12.71 -2.13
C LEU A 362 -16.83 11.64 -3.20
N GLY A 363 -15.58 11.27 -3.48
CA GLY A 363 -15.15 10.43 -4.59
C GLY A 363 -14.12 11.15 -5.45
N THR A 364 -13.93 10.70 -6.69
CA THR A 364 -12.98 11.33 -7.63
C THR A 364 -13.53 12.65 -8.16
N PRO A 365 -12.88 13.80 -7.91
CA PRO A 365 -13.42 15.09 -8.29
C PRO A 365 -13.78 15.24 -9.75
N ALA A 366 -13.05 14.60 -10.68
CA ALA A 366 -13.40 14.62 -12.11
C ALA A 366 -14.85 14.18 -12.38
N TRP A 367 -15.39 13.26 -11.55
CA TRP A 367 -16.64 12.55 -11.83
C TRP A 367 -17.67 12.63 -10.70
N VAL A 368 -17.44 13.50 -9.72
CA VAL A 368 -18.41 13.84 -8.67
C VAL A 368 -18.59 15.36 -8.56
N PRO A 369 -19.73 15.83 -8.03
CA PRO A 369 -19.95 17.26 -7.77
C PRO A 369 -19.13 17.73 -6.57
N TYR A 370 -18.64 18.98 -6.64
CA TYR A 370 -18.10 19.68 -5.46
C TYR A 370 -19.23 20.32 -4.67
N VAL A 371 -19.35 19.97 -3.39
CA VAL A 371 -20.32 20.58 -2.47
C VAL A 371 -19.61 21.63 -1.59
N PRO A 372 -20.05 22.89 -1.57
CA PRO A 372 -19.45 23.94 -0.75
C PRO A 372 -19.88 23.82 0.72
N ILE A 373 -18.94 23.47 1.60
CA ILE A 373 -19.14 23.46 3.05
C ILE A 373 -18.57 24.76 3.63
N TYR A 374 -19.47 25.62 4.07
CA TYR A 374 -19.12 26.88 4.74
C TYR A 374 -18.83 26.64 6.21
N THR A 375 -17.82 27.32 6.75
CA THR A 375 -17.50 27.22 8.19
C THR A 375 -18.64 27.71 9.09
N GLY A 376 -19.50 28.59 8.59
CA GLY A 376 -20.69 29.08 9.29
C GLY A 376 -21.91 28.18 9.26
N LEU A 377 -21.87 27.02 8.58
CA LEU A 377 -22.98 26.07 8.58
C LEU A 377 -23.19 25.54 9.99
N ASN A 378 -24.44 25.44 10.46
CA ASN A 378 -24.72 24.73 11.70
C ASN A 378 -24.61 23.22 11.47
N SER A 379 -23.89 22.50 12.33
CA SER A 379 -23.65 21.06 12.15
C SER A 379 -24.93 20.21 12.17
N SER A 380 -26.00 20.69 12.83
CA SER A 380 -27.33 20.06 12.79
C SER A 380 -28.01 20.12 11.43
N ASP A 381 -27.59 21.05 10.57
CA ASP A 381 -28.16 21.26 9.24
C ASP A 381 -27.39 20.49 8.15
N LEU A 382 -26.40 19.66 8.56
CA LEU A 382 -25.61 18.85 7.64
C LEU A 382 -26.50 17.76 6.98
N PRO A 383 -26.68 17.77 5.65
CA PRO A 383 -27.56 16.80 5.01
C PRO A 383 -27.06 15.36 5.12
N PRO A 384 -27.96 14.36 5.31
CA PRO A 384 -27.59 12.94 5.44
C PRO A 384 -26.77 12.38 4.27
N ALA A 385 -26.92 12.93 3.07
CA ALA A 385 -26.19 12.45 1.89
C ALA A 385 -24.67 12.74 1.92
N LEU A 386 -24.20 13.57 2.85
CA LEU A 386 -22.78 13.86 3.06
C LEU A 386 -22.13 12.98 4.13
N VAL A 387 -22.89 12.11 4.80
CA VAL A 387 -22.44 11.35 5.97
C VAL A 387 -22.86 9.89 5.92
N GLY A 388 -22.19 9.05 6.71
CA GLY A 388 -22.60 7.67 6.96
C GLY A 388 -22.37 6.68 5.82
N ALA A 389 -21.69 7.10 4.75
CA ALA A 389 -21.29 6.19 3.68
C ALA A 389 -20.30 5.15 4.21
N LEU A 390 -20.57 3.88 3.95
CA LEU A 390 -19.64 2.78 4.18
C LEU A 390 -19.24 2.17 2.85
N GLY A 391 -17.97 2.18 2.48
CA GLY A 391 -17.49 1.76 1.18
C GLY A 391 -17.58 0.25 0.93
N SER A 392 -17.83 -0.53 1.98
CA SER A 392 -18.23 -1.94 1.87
C SER A 392 -19.75 -2.16 1.75
N VAL A 393 -20.60 -1.15 1.93
CA VAL A 393 -22.07 -1.27 1.94
C VAL A 393 -22.74 -0.21 1.06
N PRO A 394 -23.13 -0.54 -0.18
CA PRO A 394 -23.86 0.34 -1.08
C PRO A 394 -25.13 0.87 -0.46
N ASP A 395 -25.36 2.16 -0.66
CA ASP A 395 -26.57 2.81 -0.21
C ASP A 395 -27.09 3.78 -1.30
N PRO A 396 -28.40 4.07 -1.33
CA PRO A 396 -29.00 4.93 -2.35
C PRO A 396 -29.03 6.41 -1.99
N VAL A 397 -28.55 6.80 -0.81
CA VAL A 397 -28.70 8.13 -0.24
C VAL A 397 -27.40 8.93 -0.36
N SER A 398 -26.27 8.34 0.02
CA SER A 398 -24.99 9.04 0.09
C SER A 398 -24.50 9.48 -1.29
N LEU A 399 -23.98 10.71 -1.35
CA LEU A 399 -23.36 11.23 -2.57
C LEU A 399 -22.15 10.39 -2.95
N TRP A 400 -21.43 9.85 -1.96
CA TRP A 400 -20.29 8.97 -2.20
C TRP A 400 -20.69 7.73 -3.01
N TRP A 401 -21.69 6.96 -2.59
CA TRP A 401 -22.12 5.77 -3.35
C TRP A 401 -22.78 6.11 -4.67
N LYS A 402 -23.56 7.20 -4.75
CA LYS A 402 -24.09 7.69 -6.04
C LYS A 402 -22.95 7.95 -7.03
N GLY A 403 -21.86 8.59 -6.57
CA GLY A 403 -20.65 8.80 -7.37
C GLY A 403 -19.98 7.49 -7.78
N ARG A 404 -19.84 6.52 -6.86
CA ARG A 404 -19.24 5.20 -7.17
C ARG A 404 -20.05 4.38 -8.17
N ARG A 405 -21.38 4.47 -8.13
CA ARG A 405 -22.26 3.81 -9.11
C ARG A 405 -22.05 4.42 -10.51
N LEU A 406 -22.00 5.74 -10.60
CA LEU A 406 -21.68 6.43 -11.85
C LEU A 406 -20.31 6.01 -12.37
N LEU A 407 -19.29 5.96 -11.51
CA LEU A 407 -17.95 5.52 -11.87
C LEU A 407 -17.96 4.10 -12.46
N ALA A 408 -18.62 3.15 -11.78
CA ALA A 408 -18.71 1.76 -12.23
C ALA A 408 -19.35 1.63 -13.62
N LEU A 409 -20.34 2.47 -13.93
CA LEU A 409 -20.98 2.53 -15.25
C LEU A 409 -20.07 3.20 -16.28
N MET A 410 -19.52 4.36 -15.94
CA MET A 410 -18.69 5.18 -16.83
C MET A 410 -17.49 4.39 -17.33
N PHE A 411 -16.82 3.62 -16.48
CA PHE A 411 -15.65 2.83 -16.85
C PHE A 411 -15.96 1.58 -17.69
N ARG A 412 -17.24 1.26 -17.94
CA ARG A 412 -17.59 0.25 -18.96
C ARG A 412 -17.29 0.73 -20.37
N ASN A 413 -17.45 2.03 -20.62
CA ASN A 413 -17.10 2.68 -21.87
C ASN A 413 -16.89 4.17 -21.62
N TRP A 414 -15.70 4.51 -21.13
CA TRP A 414 -15.38 5.88 -20.76
C TRP A 414 -15.59 6.83 -21.96
N PRO A 415 -15.07 6.58 -23.17
CA PRO A 415 -15.18 7.52 -24.29
C PRO A 415 -16.62 7.90 -24.65
N LEU A 416 -17.56 6.99 -24.39
CA LEU A 416 -18.98 7.20 -24.63
C LEU A 416 -19.65 8.05 -23.53
N ILE A 417 -19.23 7.92 -22.27
CA ILE A 417 -19.95 8.43 -21.10
C ILE A 417 -19.24 9.62 -20.46
N GLY A 418 -17.92 9.49 -20.27
CA GLY A 418 -17.09 10.41 -19.51
C GLY A 418 -17.19 11.88 -19.93
N PRO A 419 -17.12 12.25 -21.22
CA PRO A 419 -17.18 13.65 -21.62
C PRO A 419 -18.50 14.33 -21.23
N GLY A 420 -19.61 13.58 -21.28
CA GLY A 420 -20.93 14.07 -20.89
C GLY A 420 -21.04 14.28 -19.37
N VAL A 421 -20.46 13.36 -18.59
CA VAL A 421 -20.35 13.47 -17.12
C VAL A 421 -19.58 14.73 -16.74
N GLU A 422 -18.38 14.91 -17.29
CA GLU A 422 -17.50 16.04 -16.97
C GLU A 422 -18.12 17.38 -17.37
N ALA A 423 -18.75 17.46 -18.55
CA ALA A 423 -19.43 18.67 -19.00
C ALA A 423 -20.61 19.04 -18.08
N ARG A 424 -21.39 18.04 -17.64
CA ARG A 424 -22.53 18.25 -16.74
C ARG A 424 -22.09 18.68 -15.33
N LEU A 425 -20.98 18.14 -14.83
CA LEU A 425 -20.41 18.52 -13.53
C LEU A 425 -19.79 19.91 -13.58
N ALA A 426 -19.09 20.27 -14.67
CA ALA A 426 -18.61 21.64 -14.86
C ALA A 426 -19.76 22.65 -14.93
N GLN A 427 -20.91 22.26 -15.50
CA GLN A 427 -22.12 23.08 -15.45
C GLN A 427 -22.70 23.18 -14.04
N PHE A 428 -22.75 22.07 -13.30
CA PHE A 428 -23.18 22.07 -11.89
C PHE A 428 -22.34 23.04 -11.05
N ASP A 429 -21.01 23.02 -11.18
CA ASP A 429 -20.11 23.92 -10.45
C ASP A 429 -20.45 25.41 -10.76
N ARG A 430 -20.76 25.74 -12.02
CA ARG A 430 -21.20 27.09 -12.43
C ARG A 430 -22.57 27.46 -11.87
N ASP A 431 -23.52 26.54 -11.86
CA ASP A 431 -24.86 26.76 -11.31
C ASP A 431 -24.80 27.04 -9.79
N VAL A 432 -23.95 26.30 -9.07
CA VAL A 432 -23.70 26.49 -7.63
C VAL A 432 -23.06 27.86 -7.36
N ASP A 433 -22.03 28.26 -8.12
CA ASP A 433 -21.40 29.58 -7.93
C ASP A 433 -22.36 30.73 -8.30
N ALA A 434 -23.20 30.55 -9.33
CA ALA A 434 -24.24 31.53 -9.67
C ALA A 434 -25.29 31.67 -8.57
N ALA A 435 -25.69 30.56 -7.91
CA ALA A 435 -26.64 30.57 -6.80
C ALA A 435 -26.03 31.12 -5.49
N ARG A 436 -24.70 30.99 -5.33
CA ARG A 436 -23.97 31.46 -4.15
C ARG A 436 -24.12 32.95 -3.90
N GLY A 437 -23.89 33.80 -4.91
CA GLY A 437 -23.91 35.26 -4.76
C GLY A 437 -25.22 35.81 -4.17
N PRO A 438 -26.40 35.45 -4.73
CA PRO A 438 -27.69 35.82 -4.17
C PRO A 438 -27.92 35.31 -2.75
N MET A 439 -27.51 34.07 -2.43
CA MET A 439 -27.60 33.52 -1.07
C MET A 439 -26.73 34.32 -0.10
N GLU A 440 -25.45 34.54 -0.42
CA GLU A 440 -24.52 35.29 0.43
C GLU A 440 -25.02 36.72 0.66
N GLY A 441 -25.63 37.36 -0.35
CA GLY A 441 -26.25 38.68 -0.19
C GLY A 441 -27.37 38.69 0.86
N ARG A 442 -28.23 37.68 0.89
CA ARG A 442 -29.29 37.54 1.91
C ARG A 442 -28.74 37.18 3.28
N TYR A 443 -27.73 36.32 3.33
CA TYR A 443 -26.99 35.99 4.56
C TYR A 443 -26.41 37.26 5.19
N ILE A 444 -25.64 38.04 4.40
CA ILE A 444 -24.98 39.26 4.85
C ILE A 444 -26.00 40.29 5.34
N ALA A 445 -27.10 40.48 4.61
CA ALA A 445 -28.16 41.40 5.02
C ALA A 445 -28.78 41.00 6.39
N SER A 446 -29.06 39.72 6.58
CA SER A 446 -29.59 39.20 7.85
C SER A 446 -28.58 39.33 9.00
N TRP A 447 -27.31 39.03 8.74
CA TRP A 447 -26.22 39.18 9.71
C TRP A 447 -26.02 40.65 10.12
N GLN A 448 -25.99 41.58 9.16
CA GLN A 448 -25.87 43.02 9.43
C GLN A 448 -27.08 43.57 10.21
N ALA A 449 -28.26 42.99 10.03
CA ALA A 449 -29.45 43.30 10.82
C ALA A 449 -29.44 42.68 12.24
N GLY A 450 -28.38 41.94 12.62
CA GLY A 450 -28.27 41.26 13.91
C GLY A 450 -29.14 40.00 14.04
N ASN A 451 -29.65 39.47 12.93
CA ASN A 451 -30.52 38.28 12.92
C ASN A 451 -29.74 37.04 12.47
N GLN A 452 -28.96 36.47 13.38
CA GLN A 452 -28.14 35.28 13.10
C GLN A 452 -28.98 34.07 12.67
N THR A 453 -30.14 33.84 13.29
CA THR A 453 -31.02 32.72 12.93
C THR A 453 -31.49 32.79 11.48
N ALA A 454 -31.81 33.98 10.97
CA ALA A 454 -32.16 34.14 9.56
C ALA A 454 -30.95 33.96 8.63
N ALA A 455 -29.77 34.43 9.03
CA ALA A 455 -28.54 34.21 8.26
C ALA A 455 -28.22 32.71 8.17
N ASP A 456 -28.24 32.00 9.29
CA ASP A 456 -28.00 30.55 9.34
C ASP A 456 -29.00 29.77 8.48
N ALA A 457 -30.28 30.18 8.48
CA ALA A 457 -31.32 29.56 7.67
C ALA A 457 -31.06 29.69 6.16
N GLU A 458 -30.49 30.82 5.70
CA GLU A 458 -30.09 30.98 4.28
C GLU A 458 -29.00 29.99 3.89
N LEU A 459 -28.02 29.79 4.76
CA LEU A 459 -26.90 28.90 4.51
C LEU A 459 -27.32 27.42 4.59
N ALA A 460 -28.19 27.06 5.55
CA ALA A 460 -28.78 25.74 5.66
C ALA A 460 -29.62 25.39 4.42
N ALA A 461 -30.49 26.30 3.98
CA ALA A 461 -31.33 26.11 2.81
C ALA A 461 -30.50 25.93 1.53
N PHE A 462 -29.45 26.74 1.35
CA PHE A 462 -28.54 26.60 0.23
C PHE A 462 -27.78 25.28 0.25
N THR A 463 -27.23 24.89 1.40
CA THR A 463 -26.50 23.62 1.53
C THR A 463 -27.42 22.43 1.22
N ALA A 464 -28.63 22.42 1.77
CA ALA A 464 -29.61 21.37 1.50
C ALA A 464 -29.98 21.28 0.02
N GLN A 465 -30.21 22.43 -0.64
CA GLN A 465 -30.53 22.50 -2.07
C GLN A 465 -29.37 21.98 -2.93
N VAL A 466 -28.14 22.46 -2.70
CA VAL A 466 -26.96 22.04 -3.47
C VAL A 466 -26.69 20.55 -3.32
N VAL A 467 -26.86 19.99 -2.11
CA VAL A 467 -26.70 18.54 -1.89
C VAL A 467 -27.80 17.73 -2.57
N ALA A 468 -29.05 18.19 -2.53
CA ALA A 468 -30.14 17.55 -3.25
C ALA A 468 -29.90 17.56 -4.77
N ASP A 469 -29.50 18.71 -5.32
CA ASP A 469 -29.18 18.88 -6.73
C ASP A 469 -28.00 17.99 -7.14
N ALA A 470 -26.93 17.93 -6.33
CA ALA A 470 -25.80 17.02 -6.54
C ALA A 470 -26.25 15.56 -6.64
N GLY A 471 -27.15 15.13 -5.75
CA GLY A 471 -27.73 13.79 -5.78
C GLY A 471 -28.54 13.54 -7.06
N CYS A 472 -29.36 14.52 -7.48
CA CYS A 472 -30.13 14.44 -8.72
C CYS A 472 -29.23 14.39 -9.96
N VAL A 473 -28.14 15.16 -10.01
CA VAL A 473 -27.17 15.12 -11.10
C VAL A 473 -26.53 13.74 -11.21
N LEU A 474 -26.12 13.13 -10.11
CA LEU A 474 -25.53 11.80 -10.12
C LEU A 474 -26.53 10.72 -10.57
N ASP A 475 -27.79 10.82 -10.16
CA ASP A 475 -28.86 9.91 -10.60
C ASP A 475 -29.17 10.09 -12.10
N GLU A 476 -29.25 11.34 -12.57
CA GLU A 476 -29.42 11.70 -13.99
C GLU A 476 -28.30 11.11 -14.84
N LEU A 477 -27.05 11.33 -14.45
CA LEU A 477 -25.88 10.84 -15.15
C LEU A 477 -25.81 9.31 -15.16
N SER A 478 -26.15 8.67 -14.03
CA SER A 478 -26.18 7.20 -13.95
C SER A 478 -27.26 6.60 -14.84
N ALA A 479 -28.45 7.21 -14.88
CA ALA A 479 -29.53 6.79 -15.78
C ALA A 479 -29.13 7.00 -17.26
N GLY A 480 -28.48 8.12 -17.59
CA GLY A 480 -27.93 8.38 -18.91
C GLY A 480 -26.88 7.34 -19.33
N ALA A 481 -25.98 6.95 -18.40
CA ALA A 481 -24.98 5.92 -18.64
C ALA A 481 -25.61 4.54 -18.90
N VAL A 482 -26.62 4.15 -18.13
CA VAL A 482 -27.39 2.91 -18.35
C VAL A 482 -28.00 2.89 -19.75
N GLN A 483 -28.58 4.01 -20.20
CA GLN A 483 -29.15 4.14 -21.54
C GLN A 483 -28.08 4.08 -22.64
N ALA A 484 -26.96 4.81 -22.46
CA ALA A 484 -25.87 4.85 -23.43
C ALA A 484 -25.21 3.46 -23.62
N LEU A 485 -25.12 2.67 -22.55
CA LEU A 485 -24.62 1.29 -22.56
C LEU A 485 -25.65 0.26 -23.05
N ALA A 486 -26.87 0.68 -23.38
CA ALA A 486 -27.99 -0.19 -23.74
C ALA A 486 -28.27 -1.29 -22.71
N LEU A 487 -28.09 -0.98 -21.42
CA LEU A 487 -28.39 -1.90 -20.33
C LEU A 487 -29.91 -2.00 -20.10
N PRO A 488 -30.44 -3.16 -19.70
CA PRO A 488 -31.88 -3.36 -19.47
C PRO A 488 -32.42 -2.57 -18.26
N GLY A 489 -31.55 -2.04 -17.42
CA GLY A 489 -31.86 -1.26 -16.23
C GLY A 489 -30.59 -1.00 -15.41
N MET A 490 -30.75 -0.31 -14.28
CA MET A 490 -29.64 -0.14 -13.32
C MET A 490 -29.21 -1.52 -12.80
N PRO A 491 -27.92 -1.89 -12.95
CA PRO A 491 -27.40 -3.12 -12.36
C PRO A 491 -27.56 -3.13 -10.84
N ASP A 492 -27.60 -4.32 -10.25
CA ASP A 492 -27.66 -4.44 -8.79
C ASP A 492 -26.32 -4.03 -8.15
N ASP A 493 -26.37 -3.77 -6.84
CA ASP A 493 -25.22 -3.31 -6.06
C ASP A 493 -24.04 -4.31 -6.06
N ARG A 494 -24.29 -5.61 -6.26
CA ARG A 494 -23.22 -6.62 -6.35
C ARG A 494 -22.49 -6.46 -7.69
N GLN A 495 -23.23 -6.31 -8.77
CA GLN A 495 -22.66 -6.11 -10.10
C GLN A 495 -21.93 -4.77 -10.21
N LEU A 496 -22.49 -3.68 -9.68
CA LEU A 496 -21.83 -2.37 -9.66
C LEU A 496 -20.51 -2.41 -8.89
N LYS A 497 -20.47 -3.08 -7.74
CA LYS A 497 -19.22 -3.32 -7.01
C LYS A 497 -18.20 -4.13 -7.79
N ALA A 498 -18.64 -5.20 -8.46
CA ALA A 498 -17.74 -6.01 -9.26
C ALA A 498 -17.09 -5.17 -10.37
N TRP A 499 -17.88 -4.35 -11.07
CA TRP A 499 -17.36 -3.43 -12.10
C TRP A 499 -16.47 -2.33 -11.53
N LEU A 500 -16.80 -1.80 -10.35
CA LEU A 500 -15.95 -0.84 -9.65
C LEU A 500 -14.57 -1.45 -9.32
N ASN A 501 -14.55 -2.68 -8.79
CA ASN A 501 -13.32 -3.40 -8.49
C ASN A 501 -12.52 -3.73 -9.76
N GLU A 502 -13.20 -4.12 -10.84
CA GLU A 502 -12.57 -4.35 -12.16
C GLU A 502 -11.91 -3.06 -12.69
N ALA A 503 -12.61 -1.92 -12.64
CA ALA A 503 -12.07 -0.63 -13.04
C ALA A 503 -10.86 -0.22 -12.18
N THR A 504 -10.94 -0.44 -10.87
CA THR A 504 -9.83 -0.24 -9.94
C THR A 504 -8.63 -1.07 -10.34
N MET A 505 -8.79 -2.38 -10.57
CA MET A 505 -7.68 -3.25 -10.97
C MET A 505 -7.10 -2.88 -12.34
N MET A 506 -7.93 -2.45 -13.29
CA MET A 506 -7.47 -2.09 -14.64
C MET A 506 -6.61 -0.82 -14.62
N TYR A 507 -6.98 0.19 -13.82
CA TYR A 507 -6.33 1.51 -13.84
C TYR A 507 -5.47 1.77 -12.59
N GLN A 508 -5.16 0.74 -11.80
CA GLN A 508 -4.22 0.83 -10.70
C GLN A 508 -2.79 0.80 -11.24
N LEU A 509 -2.03 1.86 -10.95
CA LEU A 509 -0.60 1.89 -11.25
C LEU A 509 0.16 1.02 -10.26
N ASP A 510 0.98 0.11 -10.79
CA ASP A 510 1.86 -0.77 -10.03
C ASP A 510 3.02 0.05 -9.44
N PRO A 511 3.06 0.34 -8.12
CA PRO A 511 3.96 1.31 -7.52
C PRO A 511 5.45 0.95 -7.60
N LEU A 512 5.79 -0.25 -8.09
CA LEU A 512 7.15 -0.81 -8.04
C LEU A 512 7.83 -0.89 -9.41
N GLY A 513 7.22 -0.38 -10.49
CA GLY A 513 7.79 -0.50 -11.84
C GLY A 513 7.90 -1.96 -12.32
N LEU A 514 7.20 -2.88 -11.66
CA LEU A 514 6.72 -4.08 -12.31
C LEU A 514 5.67 -3.54 -13.29
N GLY A 515 5.93 -3.56 -14.59
CA GLY A 515 5.03 -2.92 -15.56
C GLY A 515 3.59 -3.46 -15.45
N ASN A 516 2.75 -3.18 -16.44
CA ASN A 516 1.51 -3.93 -16.63
C ASN A 516 1.67 -5.45 -16.91
N ALA A 517 2.84 -6.00 -16.58
CA ALA A 517 2.96 -7.29 -15.95
C ALA A 517 3.09 -7.10 -14.42
N LEU A 518 2.00 -7.34 -13.69
CA LEU A 518 2.12 -8.37 -12.65
C LEU A 518 2.88 -9.47 -13.36
N ASN A 519 4.18 -9.57 -13.12
CA ASN A 519 4.93 -10.73 -13.53
C ASN A 519 4.08 -11.91 -13.08
N PRO A 520 3.68 -12.82 -13.99
CA PRO A 520 2.99 -14.05 -13.65
C PRO A 520 3.43 -14.71 -12.35
N PHE A 521 4.73 -14.49 -12.10
CA PHE A 521 5.67 -15.39 -11.51
C PHE A 521 6.27 -14.85 -10.20
N SER A 522 5.71 -13.82 -9.56
CA SER A 522 6.18 -13.35 -8.25
C SER A 522 5.12 -13.21 -7.16
N VAL A 523 3.91 -13.74 -7.36
CA VAL A 523 2.95 -13.91 -6.27
C VAL A 523 3.17 -15.28 -5.66
N GLU A 524 4.36 -15.45 -5.08
CA GLU A 524 4.61 -16.56 -4.17
C GLU A 524 3.63 -16.43 -3.00
N CYS A 525 3.09 -17.57 -2.55
CA CYS A 525 2.05 -17.67 -1.52
C CYS A 525 2.12 -16.53 -0.49
N LEU A 526 1.13 -15.63 -0.55
CA LEU A 526 1.10 -14.42 0.27
C LEU A 526 1.09 -14.75 1.76
N ILE A 527 0.55 -15.92 2.12
CA ILE A 527 0.35 -16.41 3.48
C ILE A 527 1.12 -17.73 3.63
N GLN A 528 1.95 -17.86 4.67
CA GLN A 528 2.76 -19.06 4.92
C GLN A 528 2.14 -19.94 6.00
N HIS A 529 2.14 -21.25 5.78
CA HIS A 529 1.58 -22.24 6.69
C HIS A 529 2.66 -23.24 7.17
N ALA A 530 2.34 -23.96 8.24
CA ALA A 530 3.22 -24.92 8.92
C ALA A 530 4.50 -24.29 9.52
N ILE A 531 4.41 -23.03 9.95
CA ILE A 531 5.47 -22.31 10.68
C ILE A 531 5.08 -22.16 12.15
N LEU A 532 5.73 -22.92 13.03
CA LEU A 532 5.40 -22.87 14.46
C LEU A 532 5.67 -21.46 15.02
N GLY A 533 4.62 -20.81 15.52
CA GLY A 533 4.68 -19.43 16.03
C GLY A 533 4.48 -18.33 14.98
N ALA A 534 4.34 -18.69 13.70
CA ALA A 534 4.07 -17.76 12.60
C ALA A 534 3.18 -18.37 11.50
N ASP A 535 2.28 -19.27 11.87
CA ASP A 535 1.31 -19.87 10.96
C ASP A 535 0.29 -18.81 10.52
N GLY A 536 0.05 -18.69 9.22
CA GLY A 536 -0.82 -17.67 8.64
C GLY A 536 -0.17 -16.29 8.48
N PHE A 537 1.13 -16.15 8.72
CA PHE A 537 1.83 -14.88 8.51
C PHE A 537 2.00 -14.59 7.03
N ARG A 538 2.00 -13.30 6.67
CA ARG A 538 2.42 -12.95 5.32
C ARG A 538 3.91 -13.21 5.17
N ARG A 539 4.33 -13.71 4.00
CA ARG A 539 5.75 -13.99 3.74
C ARG A 539 6.64 -12.76 3.96
N ALA A 540 6.17 -11.57 3.56
CA ALA A 540 6.89 -10.32 3.75
C ALA A 540 7.07 -10.02 5.25
N GLU A 541 6.00 -10.08 6.03
CA GLU A 541 6.00 -9.86 7.48
C GLU A 541 6.94 -10.84 8.21
N PHE A 542 6.89 -12.13 7.84
CA PHE A 542 7.78 -13.15 8.41
C PHE A 542 9.25 -12.85 8.11
N LEU A 543 9.58 -12.50 6.85
CA LEU A 543 10.95 -12.20 6.45
C LEU A 543 11.46 -10.88 7.04
N ASP A 544 10.62 -9.87 7.16
CA ASP A 544 10.99 -8.58 7.74
C ASP A 544 11.24 -8.71 9.24
N GLY A 545 10.37 -9.42 9.97
CA GLY A 545 10.62 -9.76 11.37
C GLY A 545 11.90 -10.56 11.56
N ALA A 546 12.16 -11.56 10.70
CA ALA A 546 13.40 -12.33 10.75
C ALA A 546 14.65 -11.49 10.45
N ARG A 547 14.59 -10.57 9.47
CA ARG A 547 15.68 -9.65 9.15
C ARG A 547 15.97 -8.70 10.29
N GLN A 548 14.94 -8.15 10.94
CA GLN A 548 15.09 -7.29 12.11
C GLN A 548 15.78 -8.02 13.27
N GLN A 549 15.37 -9.27 13.56
CA GLN A 549 16.01 -10.08 14.58
C GLN A 549 17.49 -10.35 14.29
N VAL A 550 17.85 -10.57 13.02
CA VAL A 550 19.24 -10.81 12.61
C VAL A 550 20.06 -9.52 12.57
N ALA A 551 19.47 -8.41 12.14
CA ALA A 551 20.13 -7.10 12.09
C ALA A 551 20.40 -6.51 13.49
N ALA A 552 19.70 -6.99 14.53
CA ALA A 552 20.01 -6.63 15.91
C ALA A 552 21.39 -7.13 16.39
N TYR A 553 22.02 -8.08 15.68
CA TYR A 553 23.38 -8.51 15.98
C TYR A 553 24.39 -7.59 15.26
N PRO A 554 25.25 -6.85 15.99
CA PRO A 554 26.13 -5.82 15.42
C PRO A 554 27.20 -6.36 14.46
N THR A 555 27.40 -7.68 14.42
CA THR A 555 28.34 -8.36 13.53
C THR A 555 27.73 -8.79 12.21
N VAL A 556 26.42 -8.56 12.00
CA VAL A 556 25.70 -8.98 10.80
C VAL A 556 25.35 -7.78 9.93
N VAL A 557 25.78 -7.81 8.67
CA VAL A 557 25.42 -6.83 7.64
C VAL A 557 24.57 -7.51 6.59
N LEU A 558 23.34 -7.04 6.42
CA LEU A 558 22.45 -7.51 5.36
C LEU A 558 22.69 -6.71 4.09
N LYS A 559 22.90 -7.39 2.96
CA LYS A 559 23.05 -6.76 1.64
C LYS A 559 22.04 -7.33 0.66
N ARG A 560 21.41 -6.47 -0.14
CA ARG A 560 20.45 -6.88 -1.17
C ARG A 560 21.18 -7.05 -2.50
N ASP A 561 21.70 -8.25 -2.73
CA ASP A 561 22.49 -8.59 -3.92
C ASP A 561 22.16 -10.02 -4.39
N LEU A 562 22.58 -10.39 -5.60
CA LEU A 562 22.57 -11.77 -6.06
C LEU A 562 23.55 -12.58 -5.20
N ALA A 563 23.05 -13.57 -4.46
CA ALA A 563 23.91 -14.44 -3.65
C ALA A 563 24.75 -15.37 -4.56
N VAL A 564 25.95 -14.92 -4.93
CA VAL A 564 26.91 -15.73 -5.69
C VAL A 564 27.84 -16.44 -4.71
N CYS A 565 27.78 -17.76 -4.69
CA CYS A 565 28.72 -18.58 -3.95
C CYS A 565 30.03 -18.66 -4.74
N ASN A 566 30.87 -17.63 -4.57
CA ASN A 566 32.22 -17.40 -5.11
C ASN A 566 32.83 -18.50 -6.01
N VAL A 567 32.47 -18.48 -7.30
CA VAL A 567 33.39 -18.75 -8.42
C VAL A 567 32.96 -17.82 -9.57
N HIS A 568 33.90 -17.00 -10.06
CA HIS A 568 33.67 -16.03 -11.13
C HIS A 568 32.97 -16.64 -12.36
N VAL A 569 31.77 -16.17 -12.67
CA VAL A 569 31.16 -16.27 -14.01
C VAL A 569 30.49 -14.93 -14.32
N LYS A 570 30.77 -14.36 -15.50
CA LYS A 570 30.09 -13.16 -16.01
C LYS A 570 28.59 -13.45 -16.12
N ALA A 571 27.77 -12.65 -15.44
CA ALA A 571 26.32 -12.74 -15.50
C ALA A 571 25.83 -12.32 -16.89
N LYS A 572 24.93 -13.14 -17.46
CA LYS A 572 23.96 -12.72 -18.45
C LYS A 572 22.63 -12.65 -17.69
N GLU A 573 21.93 -11.53 -17.76
CA GLU A 573 20.60 -11.37 -17.18
C GLU A 573 19.71 -12.54 -17.59
N SER A 574 19.08 -13.18 -16.61
CA SER A 574 18.00 -14.14 -16.86
C SER A 574 16.72 -13.55 -16.30
N GLU A 575 15.85 -13.05 -17.18
CA GLU A 575 14.43 -12.88 -16.89
C GLU A 575 13.87 -14.23 -16.41
N ARG A 576 13.20 -14.24 -15.26
CA ARG A 576 12.39 -15.37 -14.80
C ARG A 576 11.02 -15.29 -15.45
N VAL A 577 10.96 -15.78 -16.68
CA VAL A 577 9.74 -16.31 -17.31
C VAL A 577 9.51 -17.71 -16.71
N CYS A 578 8.26 -18.16 -16.52
CA CYS A 578 7.98 -19.60 -16.39
C CYS A 578 8.78 -20.33 -17.48
N LYS A 579 9.84 -21.05 -17.10
CA LYS A 579 10.56 -21.85 -18.09
C LYS A 579 9.67 -23.02 -18.46
N GLU A 580 9.70 -23.40 -19.74
CA GLU A 580 9.10 -24.65 -20.22
C GLU A 580 9.37 -25.78 -19.21
N GLY A 581 8.29 -26.32 -18.63
CA GLY A 581 8.34 -27.45 -17.69
C GLY A 581 8.25 -27.13 -16.19
N GLU A 582 8.02 -25.88 -15.77
CA GLU A 582 7.84 -25.52 -14.34
C GLU A 582 6.37 -25.40 -13.87
N ALA A 583 5.40 -25.14 -14.76
CA ALA A 583 3.94 -25.21 -14.53
C ALA A 583 3.21 -25.63 -15.82
N PRO A 584 1.92 -26.02 -15.77
CA PRO A 584 1.12 -26.23 -16.96
C PRO A 584 1.01 -24.94 -17.78
N ASP A 585 1.31 -25.00 -19.08
CA ASP A 585 1.25 -23.82 -19.97
C ASP A 585 -0.14 -23.15 -19.96
N CYS A 586 -1.20 -23.96 -19.81
CA CYS A 586 -2.59 -23.52 -19.77
C CYS A 586 -2.97 -22.68 -18.53
N CYS A 587 -2.15 -22.68 -17.48
CA CYS A 587 -2.47 -22.10 -16.17
C CYS A 587 -1.31 -21.32 -15.55
N CYS A 588 -0.25 -21.02 -16.31
CA CYS A 588 0.94 -20.31 -15.80
C CYS A 588 0.63 -18.94 -15.19
N SER A 589 -0.41 -18.25 -15.66
CA SER A 589 -0.87 -16.96 -15.10
C SER A 589 -1.51 -17.05 -13.72
N ASP A 590 -1.92 -18.26 -13.30
CA ASP A 590 -2.68 -18.53 -12.08
C ASP A 590 -1.83 -19.23 -11.00
N TRP A 591 -0.51 -19.36 -11.22
CA TRP A 591 0.43 -19.89 -10.23
C TRP A 591 0.38 -19.06 -8.94
N GLY A 592 0.16 -19.72 -7.81
CA GLY A 592 0.07 -19.06 -6.51
C GLY A 592 -1.29 -18.40 -6.27
N ARG A 593 -2.25 -18.64 -7.18
CA ARG A 593 -3.59 -18.01 -7.22
C ARG A 593 -4.65 -19.04 -7.62
N GLY A 594 -4.67 -20.17 -6.91
CA GLY A 594 -5.54 -21.31 -7.23
C GLY A 594 -4.84 -22.42 -8.01
N VAL A 595 -3.60 -22.21 -8.45
CA VAL A 595 -2.73 -23.25 -9.01
C VAL A 595 -1.47 -23.38 -8.16
N TRP A 596 -1.20 -24.57 -7.65
CA TRP A 596 -0.28 -24.80 -6.53
C TRP A 596 0.67 -25.98 -6.76
N VAL A 597 1.80 -25.97 -6.04
CA VAL A 597 2.79 -27.06 -6.09
C VAL A 597 2.79 -27.90 -4.81
N CYS A 598 2.50 -27.29 -3.66
CA CYS A 598 2.72 -27.90 -2.35
C CYS A 598 1.39 -28.18 -1.66
N LEU A 599 0.98 -29.45 -1.60
CA LEU A 599 -0.24 -29.84 -0.88
C LEU A 599 -0.19 -29.45 0.60
N TYR A 600 0.95 -29.62 1.26
CA TYR A 600 1.12 -29.27 2.68
C TYR A 600 1.09 -27.76 2.97
N CYS A 601 1.26 -26.94 1.95
CA CYS A 601 1.32 -25.49 2.09
C CYS A 601 -0.07 -24.89 1.86
N ASP A 602 -0.82 -25.41 0.89
CA ASP A 602 -2.00 -24.74 0.34
C ASP A 602 -3.28 -25.62 0.36
N ALA A 603 -3.19 -26.95 0.47
CA ALA A 603 -4.37 -27.81 0.33
C ALA A 603 -5.35 -27.73 1.50
N TRP A 604 -4.91 -27.26 2.68
CA TRP A 604 -5.78 -27.12 3.85
C TRP A 604 -6.84 -26.04 3.66
N GLU A 605 -6.49 -24.97 2.95
CA GLU A 605 -7.33 -23.82 2.62
C GLU A 605 -8.45 -24.22 1.65
N TYR A 606 -8.23 -25.25 0.84
CA TYR A 606 -9.19 -25.79 -0.15
C TYR A 606 -9.84 -27.10 0.28
N ARG A 607 -9.71 -27.51 1.55
CA ARG A 607 -10.26 -28.78 2.04
C ARG A 607 -11.77 -28.90 1.79
N GLY A 608 -12.21 -30.06 1.32
CA GLY A 608 -13.60 -30.36 1.02
C GLY A 608 -14.20 -29.66 -0.21
N LEU A 609 -13.37 -28.96 -1.01
CA LEU A 609 -13.76 -28.38 -2.30
C LEU A 609 -13.30 -29.25 -3.47
N SER A 610 -13.81 -29.02 -4.68
CA SER A 610 -13.37 -29.71 -5.89
C SER A 610 -11.92 -29.33 -6.23
N LEU A 611 -11.02 -30.31 -6.28
CA LEU A 611 -9.60 -30.11 -6.55
C LEU A 611 -9.17 -30.82 -7.85
N GLY A 612 -8.27 -30.19 -8.60
CA GLY A 612 -7.61 -30.79 -9.75
C GLY A 612 -6.18 -31.23 -9.44
N ALA A 613 -5.80 -32.43 -9.82
CA ALA A 613 -4.42 -32.87 -9.92
C ALA A 613 -3.98 -32.74 -11.39
N TYR A 614 -2.81 -32.17 -11.65
CA TYR A 614 -2.22 -32.10 -12.98
C TYR A 614 -0.93 -32.89 -13.04
N GLY A 615 -0.87 -33.83 -13.96
CA GLY A 615 0.30 -34.65 -14.23
C GLY A 615 -0.05 -36.01 -14.81
N ASN A 616 0.94 -36.67 -15.39
CA ASN A 616 0.84 -38.03 -15.91
C ASN A 616 1.81 -38.95 -15.16
N GLY A 617 1.70 -40.28 -15.34
CA GLY A 617 2.61 -41.21 -14.68
C GLY A 617 2.34 -41.38 -13.19
N GLU A 618 3.29 -42.04 -12.52
CA GLU A 618 3.37 -42.19 -11.06
C GLU A 618 3.17 -40.86 -10.31
N ARG A 619 3.65 -39.74 -10.86
CA ARG A 619 3.55 -38.42 -10.21
C ARG A 619 2.13 -37.87 -10.20
N GLY A 620 1.41 -38.00 -11.32
CA GLY A 620 0.01 -37.59 -11.43
C GLY A 620 -0.89 -38.44 -10.54
N VAL A 621 -0.65 -39.76 -10.53
CA VAL A 621 -1.36 -40.69 -9.64
C VAL A 621 -1.09 -40.36 -8.17
N HIS A 622 0.18 -40.15 -7.80
CA HIS A 622 0.57 -39.89 -6.42
C HIS A 622 -0.07 -38.62 -5.86
N ILE A 623 0.00 -37.50 -6.59
CA ILE A 623 -0.57 -36.24 -6.12
C ILE A 623 -2.10 -36.32 -6.01
N ALA A 624 -2.76 -36.99 -6.96
CA ALA A 624 -4.21 -37.19 -6.93
C ALA A 624 -4.66 -38.03 -5.73
N LEU A 625 -3.92 -39.10 -5.39
CA LEU A 625 -4.22 -39.92 -4.21
C LEU A 625 -3.88 -39.20 -2.90
N GLU A 626 -2.80 -38.42 -2.85
CA GLU A 626 -2.43 -37.63 -1.67
C GLU A 626 -3.50 -36.56 -1.39
N MET A 627 -4.05 -35.94 -2.43
CA MET A 627 -5.14 -34.95 -2.34
C MET A 627 -6.40 -35.47 -1.64
N LEU A 628 -6.62 -36.78 -1.62
CA LEU A 628 -7.75 -37.42 -0.93
C LEU A 628 -7.73 -37.19 0.60
N LEU A 629 -6.59 -36.79 1.15
CA LEU A 629 -6.48 -36.36 2.55
C LEU A 629 -7.23 -35.06 2.84
N TRP A 630 -7.39 -34.19 1.84
CA TRP A 630 -8.01 -32.87 2.00
C TRP A 630 -9.38 -32.76 1.32
N SER A 631 -9.62 -33.47 0.23
CA SER A 631 -10.93 -33.47 -0.45
C SER A 631 -11.29 -34.84 -1.03
N ARG A 632 -12.60 -35.14 -1.08
CA ARG A 632 -13.13 -36.33 -1.75
C ARG A 632 -13.44 -36.09 -3.23
N GLU A 633 -13.43 -34.84 -3.66
CA GLU A 633 -13.77 -34.45 -5.02
C GLU A 633 -12.48 -34.06 -5.75
N VAL A 634 -11.81 -35.06 -6.33
CA VAL A 634 -10.50 -34.93 -6.98
C VAL A 634 -10.58 -35.37 -8.44
N THR A 635 -10.05 -34.56 -9.35
CA THR A 635 -9.96 -34.88 -10.78
C THR A 635 -8.50 -34.83 -11.24
N LEU A 636 -7.98 -35.89 -11.85
CA LEU A 636 -6.65 -35.96 -12.45
C LEU A 636 -6.71 -35.55 -13.94
N PHE A 637 -5.91 -34.57 -14.34
CA PHE A 637 -5.78 -34.12 -15.71
C PHE A 637 -4.41 -34.52 -16.27
N THR A 638 -4.41 -35.21 -17.42
CA THR A 638 -3.19 -35.64 -18.14
C THR A 638 -2.92 -34.84 -19.42
N ASP A 639 -3.76 -33.83 -19.68
CA ASP A 639 -3.52 -32.78 -20.69
C ASP A 639 -3.28 -33.30 -22.13
N GLY A 640 -4.11 -34.21 -22.60
CA GLY A 640 -4.04 -34.74 -23.97
C GLY A 640 -3.33 -36.08 -24.11
N GLU A 641 -2.70 -36.57 -23.05
CA GLU A 641 -2.03 -37.87 -23.04
C GLU A 641 -2.87 -38.94 -22.35
N ALA A 642 -2.78 -40.19 -22.84
CA ALA A 642 -3.33 -41.32 -22.10
C ALA A 642 -2.61 -41.44 -20.75
N LEU A 643 -3.36 -41.74 -19.68
CA LEU A 643 -2.78 -41.92 -18.35
C LEU A 643 -1.75 -43.05 -18.40
N ASP A 644 -0.50 -42.77 -18.07
CA ASP A 644 0.55 -43.77 -17.87
C ASP A 644 0.48 -44.27 -16.42
N ALA A 645 -0.24 -45.37 -16.20
CA ALA A 645 -0.42 -45.94 -14.87
C ALA A 645 -0.52 -47.47 -14.96
N THR A 646 0.03 -48.14 -13.95
CA THR A 646 -0.11 -49.58 -13.76
C THR A 646 -1.56 -49.96 -13.47
N ASP A 647 -1.94 -51.21 -13.71
CA ASP A 647 -3.29 -51.71 -13.38
C ASP A 647 -3.64 -51.51 -11.90
N HIS A 648 -2.64 -51.56 -11.02
CA HIS A 648 -2.82 -51.30 -9.60
C HIS A 648 -3.17 -49.84 -9.31
N GLU A 649 -2.46 -48.90 -9.92
CA GLU A 649 -2.69 -47.46 -9.77
C GLU A 649 -4.03 -47.03 -10.36
N ARG A 650 -4.41 -47.55 -11.53
CA ARG A 650 -5.75 -47.32 -12.11
C ARG A 650 -6.85 -47.79 -11.16
N LYS A 651 -6.71 -49.01 -10.64
CA LYS A 651 -7.65 -49.56 -9.66
C LYS A 651 -7.71 -48.73 -8.38
N LEU A 652 -6.59 -48.13 -7.94
CA LEU A 652 -6.57 -47.25 -6.78
C LEU A 652 -7.33 -45.94 -7.05
N LEU A 653 -7.15 -45.32 -8.21
CA LEU A 653 -7.90 -44.13 -8.62
C LEU A 653 -9.41 -44.43 -8.72
N GLU A 654 -9.77 -45.53 -9.37
CA GLU A 654 -11.16 -46.00 -9.48
C GLU A 654 -11.79 -46.27 -8.11
N THR A 655 -11.06 -46.93 -7.21
CA THR A 655 -11.58 -47.28 -5.86
C THR A 655 -11.89 -46.04 -5.02
N HIS A 656 -11.26 -44.90 -5.33
CA HIS A 656 -11.42 -43.65 -4.60
C HIS A 656 -12.18 -42.57 -5.40
N ASP A 657 -12.88 -42.97 -6.47
CA ASP A 657 -13.70 -42.08 -7.31
C ASP A 657 -12.91 -40.88 -7.87
N VAL A 658 -11.61 -41.05 -8.15
CA VAL A 658 -10.81 -40.00 -8.79
C VAL A 658 -11.07 -40.00 -10.28
N LEU A 659 -11.71 -38.94 -10.77
CA LEU A 659 -12.00 -38.77 -12.20
C LEU A 659 -10.71 -38.51 -12.98
N VAL A 660 -10.46 -39.25 -14.06
CA VAL A 660 -9.31 -39.01 -14.95
C VAL A 660 -9.79 -38.35 -16.25
N ILE A 661 -9.22 -37.20 -16.58
CA ILE A 661 -9.52 -36.44 -17.79
C ILE A 661 -8.27 -36.37 -18.66
N GLU A 662 -8.32 -37.10 -19.77
CA GLU A 662 -7.24 -37.15 -20.76
C GLU A 662 -7.39 -36.11 -21.89
N THR A 663 -8.48 -35.35 -21.89
CA THR A 663 -8.68 -34.29 -22.89
C THR A 663 -7.73 -33.12 -22.62
N PRO A 664 -7.08 -32.53 -23.66
CA PRO A 664 -6.22 -31.37 -23.48
C PRO A 664 -6.93 -30.20 -22.81
N ILE A 665 -6.24 -29.47 -21.95
CA ILE A 665 -6.74 -28.27 -21.28
C ILE A 665 -6.53 -27.07 -22.21
N ALA A 666 -7.59 -26.36 -22.55
CA ALA A 666 -7.51 -25.16 -23.38
C ALA A 666 -7.11 -23.92 -22.55
N ARG A 667 -7.69 -23.75 -21.36
CA ARG A 667 -7.39 -22.62 -20.44
C ARG A 667 -8.02 -22.80 -19.06
N ALA A 668 -7.48 -22.11 -18.07
CA ALA A 668 -8.13 -21.86 -16.79
C ALA A 668 -9.24 -20.77 -16.86
N VAL A 669 -10.15 -20.79 -15.90
CA VAL A 669 -11.22 -19.79 -15.68
C VAL A 669 -11.25 -19.43 -14.20
N GLY A 670 -11.30 -18.14 -13.87
CA GLY A 670 -11.39 -17.65 -12.49
C GLY A 670 -12.49 -16.63 -12.27
N ASP A 671 -12.92 -16.49 -11.02
CA ASP A 671 -13.96 -15.55 -10.55
C ASP A 671 -13.37 -14.27 -9.93
N GLY A 672 -12.03 -14.13 -9.90
CA GLY A 672 -11.28 -13.02 -9.32
C GLY A 672 -9.85 -13.41 -8.94
N PRO A 673 -9.04 -12.49 -8.36
CA PRO A 673 -7.66 -12.79 -7.96
C PRO A 673 -7.60 -13.94 -6.94
N GLY A 674 -6.90 -15.04 -7.27
CA GLY A 674 -6.75 -16.20 -6.38
C GLY A 674 -7.89 -17.22 -6.42
N GLN A 675 -8.88 -17.04 -7.29
CA GLN A 675 -10.10 -17.85 -7.32
C GLN A 675 -10.24 -18.59 -8.64
N LEU A 676 -9.53 -19.71 -8.78
CA LEU A 676 -9.79 -20.66 -9.85
C LEU A 676 -11.23 -21.17 -9.70
N ALA A 677 -12.01 -21.10 -10.77
CA ALA A 677 -13.40 -21.52 -10.82
C ALA A 677 -13.58 -22.85 -11.58
N GLY A 678 -12.68 -23.11 -12.54
CA GLY A 678 -12.65 -24.32 -13.33
C GLY A 678 -11.66 -24.28 -14.48
N LEU A 679 -11.62 -25.36 -15.25
CA LEU A 679 -10.84 -25.50 -16.47
C LEU A 679 -11.77 -25.65 -17.68
N VAL A 680 -11.40 -25.04 -18.81
CA VAL A 680 -12.03 -25.31 -20.11
C VAL A 680 -11.11 -26.24 -20.89
N LEU A 681 -11.65 -27.36 -21.35
CA LEU A 681 -10.97 -28.36 -22.16
C LEU A 681 -11.02 -27.99 -23.65
N ALA A 682 -10.12 -28.56 -24.46
CA ALA A 682 -10.02 -28.29 -25.89
C ALA A 682 -11.28 -28.67 -26.69
N ASN A 683 -12.12 -29.57 -26.15
CA ASN A 683 -13.42 -29.92 -26.73
C ASN A 683 -14.56 -28.96 -26.31
N GLY A 684 -14.26 -27.89 -25.56
CA GLY A 684 -15.22 -26.89 -25.09
C GLY A 684 -15.91 -27.25 -23.78
N CYS A 685 -15.64 -28.42 -23.18
CA CYS A 685 -16.20 -28.81 -21.89
C CYS A 685 -15.60 -27.96 -20.75
N TYR A 686 -16.45 -27.61 -19.78
CA TYR A 686 -16.04 -26.93 -18.56
C TYR A 686 -16.04 -27.89 -17.38
N VAL A 687 -14.93 -27.93 -16.65
CA VAL A 687 -14.77 -28.75 -15.44
C VAL A 687 -14.61 -27.82 -14.24
N PRO A 688 -15.59 -27.76 -13.31
CA PRO A 688 -15.50 -26.89 -12.14
C PRO A 688 -14.47 -27.41 -11.16
N LEU A 689 -13.54 -26.54 -10.74
CA LEU A 689 -12.61 -26.83 -9.65
C LEU A 689 -12.08 -25.55 -9.00
N LYS A 690 -11.78 -25.64 -7.71
CA LYS A 690 -11.39 -24.50 -6.87
C LYS A 690 -9.89 -24.35 -6.68
N ALA A 691 -9.13 -25.42 -6.91
CA ALA A 691 -7.67 -25.37 -6.95
C ALA A 691 -7.09 -26.50 -7.81
N LEU A 692 -5.99 -26.22 -8.51
CA LEU A 692 -5.22 -27.17 -9.30
C LEU A 692 -3.83 -27.37 -8.68
N PHE A 693 -3.40 -28.61 -8.47
CA PHE A 693 -2.11 -28.95 -7.90
C PHE A 693 -1.27 -29.73 -8.91
N PHE A 694 0.02 -29.41 -9.01
CA PHE A 694 0.94 -30.09 -9.92
C PHE A 694 2.30 -30.34 -9.26
N ASN A 695 3.05 -31.32 -9.78
CA ASN A 695 4.38 -31.64 -9.28
C ASN A 695 5.41 -31.55 -10.40
N THR A 696 6.18 -30.45 -10.42
CA THR A 696 7.34 -30.34 -11.31
C THR A 696 8.57 -30.95 -10.67
N GLY A 697 9.27 -31.78 -11.43
CA GLY A 697 10.52 -32.39 -11.00
C GLY A 697 11.50 -31.28 -10.60
N ARG A 698 11.74 -31.13 -9.29
CA ARG A 698 12.55 -30.03 -8.76
C ARG A 698 14.02 -30.21 -9.15
N MET A 699 14.59 -29.23 -9.83
CA MET A 699 16.03 -29.18 -10.11
C MET A 699 16.77 -28.38 -9.04
N GLN A 700 17.90 -28.91 -8.59
CA GLN A 700 18.81 -28.22 -7.69
C GLN A 700 19.44 -27.01 -8.40
N THR A 701 19.32 -25.83 -7.81
CA THR A 701 19.80 -24.57 -8.39
C THR A 701 21.24 -24.20 -8.03
N SER A 702 21.95 -25.03 -7.24
CA SER A 702 23.37 -24.81 -6.92
C SER A 702 24.30 -25.70 -7.73
N LEU A 703 25.51 -25.19 -8.00
CA LEU A 703 26.61 -25.91 -8.65
C LEU A 703 27.35 -26.89 -7.70
N LEU A 704 26.92 -27.00 -6.43
CA LEU A 704 27.58 -27.85 -5.43
C LEU A 704 26.98 -29.26 -5.43
N PRO A 705 27.77 -30.34 -5.25
CA PRO A 705 27.21 -31.69 -5.14
C PRO A 705 26.24 -31.79 -3.95
N GLY A 706 25.07 -32.38 -4.16
CA GLY A 706 24.06 -32.61 -3.13
C GLY A 706 24.45 -33.74 -2.17
N GLU A 707 25.37 -33.49 -1.24
CA GLU A 707 25.56 -34.38 -0.09
C GLU A 707 24.65 -33.97 1.10
N PRO A 708 24.07 -34.94 1.84
CA PRO A 708 23.14 -34.64 2.93
C PRO A 708 23.81 -33.93 4.11
N TRP A 709 25.13 -34.07 4.27
CA TRP A 709 25.90 -33.55 5.39
C TRP A 709 27.05 -32.67 4.91
N GLY A 710 27.09 -31.42 5.36
CA GLY A 710 27.99 -30.38 4.87
C GLY A 710 29.48 -30.67 5.05
N ARG A 711 30.10 -31.29 4.06
CA ARG A 711 31.56 -31.27 3.84
C ARG A 711 31.85 -30.89 2.39
N VAL A 712 32.26 -29.65 2.18
CA VAL A 712 33.07 -29.25 1.02
C VAL A 712 34.31 -28.54 1.55
N ALA A 713 35.46 -28.94 1.03
CA ALA A 713 36.78 -28.75 1.60
C ALA A 713 37.29 -27.28 1.59
N ARG A 714 38.01 -26.92 2.67
CA ARG A 714 39.03 -25.86 2.78
C ARG A 714 38.73 -24.50 2.12
N ARG A 715 37.58 -23.92 2.45
CA ARG A 715 37.31 -22.48 2.64
C ARG A 715 35.80 -22.37 2.76
N ALA A 716 35.31 -22.06 3.95
CA ALA A 716 33.89 -22.09 4.25
C ALA A 716 33.11 -21.11 3.36
N VAL A 717 32.35 -21.65 2.40
CA VAL A 717 31.27 -20.93 1.70
C VAL A 717 29.98 -21.70 1.97
N PRO A 718 29.15 -21.27 2.94
CA PRO A 718 27.84 -21.87 3.16
C PRO A 718 26.85 -21.32 2.11
N CYS A 719 26.44 -22.16 1.15
CA CYS A 719 25.40 -21.85 0.17
C CYS A 719 24.24 -22.83 0.37
N ARG A 720 23.16 -22.43 1.08
CA ARG A 720 22.08 -23.38 1.38
C ARG A 720 20.70 -22.74 1.57
N ASN A 721 20.18 -22.08 0.53
CA ASN A 721 18.73 -21.93 0.36
C ASN A 721 18.28 -22.73 -0.87
N CYS A 722 17.26 -23.57 -0.70
CA CYS A 722 16.62 -24.46 -1.69
C CYS A 722 17.46 -25.56 -2.36
N ALA A 723 18.79 -25.53 -2.27
CA ALA A 723 19.62 -26.28 -3.20
C ALA A 723 20.06 -27.70 -2.80
N ALA A 724 19.40 -28.42 -1.87
CA ALA A 724 19.92 -29.75 -1.48
C ALA A 724 18.90 -30.85 -1.11
N ALA A 725 17.58 -30.59 -1.09
CA ALA A 725 16.60 -31.68 -0.99
C ALA A 725 15.20 -31.25 -1.47
N PRO A 726 14.40 -32.13 -2.10
CA PRO A 726 13.11 -31.77 -2.70
C PRO A 726 11.99 -31.44 -1.70
N LEU A 727 12.03 -31.92 -0.45
CA LEU A 727 10.99 -31.74 0.57
C LEU A 727 11.51 -30.93 1.77
N LYS A 728 11.50 -29.60 1.66
CA LYS A 728 11.82 -28.71 2.79
C LYS A 728 10.78 -27.60 2.91
N LEU A 729 9.93 -27.70 3.93
CA LEU A 729 9.09 -26.58 4.39
C LEU A 729 9.96 -25.51 5.06
N VAL A 730 9.45 -24.28 5.17
CA VAL A 730 10.17 -23.11 5.67
C VAL A 730 10.83 -23.37 7.03
N MET A 731 10.12 -24.01 7.96
CA MET A 731 10.67 -24.36 9.28
C MET A 731 11.85 -25.33 9.23
N THR A 732 11.83 -26.28 8.29
CA THR A 732 12.94 -27.23 8.14
C THR A 732 14.17 -26.53 7.57
N ALA A 733 13.97 -25.55 6.69
CA ALA A 733 15.05 -24.70 6.19
C ALA A 733 15.65 -23.84 7.32
N ALA A 734 14.82 -23.19 8.14
CA ALA A 734 15.27 -22.39 9.28
C ALA A 734 16.05 -23.22 10.31
N SER A 735 15.53 -24.40 10.69
CA SER A 735 16.21 -25.34 11.59
C SER A 735 17.58 -25.76 11.06
N GLN A 736 17.67 -26.07 9.76
CA GLN A 736 18.93 -26.42 9.13
C GLN A 736 19.92 -25.24 9.12
N GLY A 737 19.43 -24.01 8.96
CA GLY A 737 20.23 -22.79 9.07
C GLY A 737 20.85 -22.65 10.46
N ALA A 738 20.05 -22.82 11.52
CA ALA A 738 20.53 -22.77 12.90
C ALA A 738 21.59 -23.85 13.20
N ILE A 739 21.35 -25.09 12.79
CA ILE A 739 22.33 -26.20 12.94
C ILE A 739 23.63 -25.89 12.19
N THR A 740 23.53 -25.29 11.01
CA THR A 740 24.71 -24.92 10.21
C THR A 740 25.50 -23.80 10.87
N GLY A 741 24.82 -22.76 11.35
CA GLY A 741 25.44 -21.66 12.10
C GLY A 741 26.19 -22.17 13.33
N ALA A 742 25.57 -23.05 14.12
CA ALA A 742 26.21 -23.68 15.28
C ALA A 742 27.48 -24.46 14.91
N LYS A 743 27.43 -25.26 13.83
CA LYS A 743 28.61 -26.03 13.38
C LYS A 743 29.73 -25.16 12.85
N VAL A 744 29.41 -24.11 12.08
CA VAL A 744 30.41 -23.14 11.60
C VAL A 744 31.06 -22.45 12.79
N ASN A 745 30.26 -22.01 13.76
CA ASN A 745 30.77 -21.38 14.98
C ASN A 745 31.68 -22.34 15.78
N SER A 746 31.30 -23.62 15.92
CA SER A 746 32.15 -24.62 16.58
C SER A 746 33.49 -24.80 15.87
N GLU A 747 33.51 -24.93 14.54
CA GLU A 747 34.77 -25.09 13.80
C GLU A 747 35.66 -23.83 13.90
N LEU A 748 35.07 -22.63 13.84
CA LEU A 748 35.81 -21.38 14.05
C LEU A 748 36.39 -21.29 15.46
N MET A 749 35.62 -21.68 16.48
CA MET A 749 36.07 -21.74 17.87
C MET A 749 37.19 -22.76 18.07
N TYR A 750 37.12 -23.92 17.40
CA TYR A 750 38.19 -24.92 17.46
C TYR A 750 39.47 -24.43 16.79
N ASP A 751 39.36 -23.72 15.67
CA ASP A 751 40.50 -23.06 15.03
C ASP A 751 41.13 -22.00 15.97
N GLU A 752 40.32 -21.17 16.64
CA GLU A 752 40.79 -20.15 17.58
C GLU A 752 41.46 -20.73 18.83
N LEU A 753 40.93 -21.83 19.36
CA LEU A 753 41.48 -22.52 20.53
C LEU A 753 42.69 -23.43 20.19
N GLY A 754 43.11 -23.48 18.92
CA GLY A 754 44.21 -24.32 18.47
C GLY A 754 43.90 -25.83 18.48
N LEU A 755 42.62 -26.20 18.50
CA LEU A 755 42.13 -27.59 18.52
C LEU A 755 41.87 -28.16 17.12
N SER A 756 42.32 -27.44 16.09
CA SER A 756 42.15 -27.82 14.68
C SER A 756 43.14 -28.90 14.21
N ASP A 757 44.10 -29.26 15.07
CA ASP A 757 45.00 -30.40 14.90
C ASP A 757 44.31 -31.74 15.22
N ASP A 758 45.01 -32.84 14.93
CA ASP A 758 44.43 -34.19 15.07
C ASP A 758 44.18 -34.59 16.53
N GLU A 759 44.83 -33.94 17.50
CA GLU A 759 44.70 -34.22 18.92
C GLU A 759 43.52 -33.47 19.53
N GLY A 760 43.36 -32.18 19.18
CA GLY A 760 42.18 -31.38 19.51
C GLY A 760 40.89 -31.95 18.91
N ARG A 761 40.93 -32.42 17.65
CA ARG A 761 39.79 -33.10 17.02
C ARG A 761 39.39 -34.39 17.74
N ARG A 762 40.35 -35.17 18.25
CA ARG A 762 40.06 -36.37 19.06
C ARG A 762 39.45 -36.01 20.42
N TYR A 763 39.92 -34.94 21.03
CA TYR A 763 39.37 -34.43 22.29
C TYR A 763 37.90 -33.98 22.14
N ILE A 764 37.59 -33.22 21.09
CA ILE A 764 36.22 -32.78 20.76
C ILE A 764 35.30 -33.98 20.53
N CYS A 765 35.72 -34.96 19.72
CA CYS A 765 34.93 -36.18 19.49
C CYS A 765 34.68 -37.01 20.77
N SER A 766 35.56 -36.90 21.78
CA SER A 766 35.38 -37.60 23.06
C SER A 766 34.33 -36.93 23.95
N LEU A 767 34.13 -35.62 23.82
CA LEU A 767 33.14 -34.82 24.57
C LEU A 767 31.72 -34.98 24.00
N GLU A 768 31.58 -35.15 22.68
CA GLU A 768 30.28 -35.33 22.02
C GLU A 768 29.66 -36.73 22.20
N GLY A 769 30.29 -37.61 22.97
CA GLY A 769 29.71 -38.89 23.38
C GLY A 769 29.53 -39.92 22.26
N SER A 770 30.13 -39.72 21.08
CA SER A 770 30.06 -40.70 19.99
C SER A 770 30.91 -41.94 20.34
N ARG A 771 30.28 -43.04 20.75
CA ARG A 771 30.91 -44.37 20.87
C ARG A 771 31.13 -45.02 19.50
N THR A 772 31.52 -44.25 18.48
CA THR A 772 31.94 -44.77 17.18
C THR A 772 33.44 -44.57 17.06
N SER A 773 34.16 -45.70 17.11
CA SER A 773 35.63 -45.85 17.17
C SER A 773 36.44 -44.84 16.36
N ALA A 774 37.60 -44.46 16.89
CA ALA A 774 38.61 -43.57 16.30
C ALA A 774 38.97 -43.80 14.81
N ALA A 775 38.64 -44.96 14.23
CA ALA A 775 38.78 -45.26 12.81
C ALA A 775 37.85 -44.44 11.89
N ALA A 776 36.71 -43.96 12.37
CA ALA A 776 35.78 -43.13 11.58
C ALA A 776 36.26 -41.68 11.43
N CYS A 777 37.07 -41.18 12.36
CA CYS A 777 37.57 -39.80 12.35
C CYS A 777 38.78 -39.61 11.42
N GLY A 778 39.66 -40.62 11.30
CA GLY A 778 40.87 -40.57 10.47
C GLY A 778 40.64 -40.60 8.95
N LYS A 779 39.48 -41.09 8.47
CA LYS A 779 39.15 -41.10 7.04
C LYS A 779 38.57 -39.79 6.51
N VAL A 780 38.21 -38.88 7.42
CA VAL A 780 37.43 -37.69 7.10
C VAL A 780 38.30 -36.45 6.83
N TYR A 781 39.59 -36.47 7.20
CA TYR A 781 40.48 -35.30 7.08
C TYR A 781 41.82 -35.54 6.34
N HIS A 782 42.14 -36.77 5.94
CA HIS A 782 43.39 -37.09 5.24
C HIS A 782 43.23 -37.22 3.72
N GLN A 783 42.81 -36.18 3.02
CA GLN A 783 43.24 -35.97 1.62
C GLN A 783 43.46 -34.48 1.36
N ASN A 784 44.63 -34.15 0.81
CA ASN A 784 45.06 -32.85 0.28
C ASN A 784 45.80 -31.89 1.22
N GLY A 785 46.82 -32.37 1.95
CA GLY A 785 47.90 -31.53 2.47
C GLY A 785 49.10 -31.50 1.52
N GLY A 786 49.25 -30.43 0.74
CA GLY A 786 50.43 -30.18 -0.09
C GLY A 786 50.67 -28.69 -0.32
N GLY A 787 51.43 -28.06 0.59
CA GLY A 787 52.35 -26.98 0.22
C GLY A 787 52.01 -25.52 0.62
N ARG A 788 52.76 -25.07 1.63
CA ARG A 788 53.44 -23.75 1.81
C ARG A 788 52.73 -22.59 2.52
N GLU A 789 53.39 -22.26 3.64
CA GLU A 789 53.34 -21.12 4.56
C GLU A 789 53.30 -19.72 3.93
N HIS A 790 52.62 -18.77 4.59
CA HIS A 790 53.31 -17.61 5.18
C HIS A 790 52.44 -16.86 6.21
N LYS A 791 53.14 -16.35 7.24
CA LYS A 791 52.68 -15.78 8.53
C LYS A 791 52.04 -14.38 8.43
N PRO A 792 51.13 -14.01 9.36
CA PRO A 792 50.94 -12.64 9.78
C PRO A 792 51.65 -12.32 11.11
N ARG A 793 52.00 -11.04 11.29
CA ARG A 793 52.43 -10.39 12.55
C ARG A 793 51.31 -9.46 13.06
N PRO A 794 51.33 -9.06 14.35
CA PRO A 794 50.13 -8.81 15.17
C PRO A 794 49.96 -7.33 15.61
N ILE A 795 48.77 -6.98 16.12
CA ILE A 795 48.48 -5.88 17.07
C ILE A 795 47.22 -6.30 17.86
N VAL A 796 47.26 -6.76 19.13
CA VAL A 796 47.27 -6.06 20.45
C VAL A 796 46.05 -5.16 20.75
N GLY A 797 45.12 -5.66 21.57
CA GLY A 797 44.86 -5.11 22.93
C GLY A 797 43.46 -4.55 23.30
N ALA A 798 43.10 -4.82 24.57
CA ALA A 798 42.02 -4.27 25.44
C ALA A 798 40.62 -4.92 25.32
N GLU A 799 40.22 -5.89 26.17
CA GLU A 799 39.76 -5.82 27.59
C GLU A 799 38.45 -5.04 27.81
N PHE A 800 37.40 -5.72 28.33
CA PHE A 800 36.71 -5.39 29.60
C PHE A 800 35.76 -6.52 30.05
N GLU A 801 35.54 -6.57 31.36
CA GLU A 801 35.17 -7.69 32.23
C GLU A 801 33.67 -8.02 32.37
N ASP A 802 33.46 -9.22 32.91
CA ASP A 802 32.25 -9.90 33.38
C ASP A 802 31.37 -9.18 34.41
N GLY A 803 30.11 -9.64 34.50
CA GLY A 803 29.24 -9.42 35.66
C GLY A 803 27.97 -10.27 35.61
N ALA A 804 28.07 -11.52 36.04
CA ALA A 804 26.95 -12.45 36.27
C ALA A 804 26.19 -12.13 37.57
N GLU A 805 24.90 -12.46 37.65
CA GLU A 805 24.38 -13.37 38.70
C GLU A 805 22.92 -13.81 38.50
N GLU A 806 22.68 -15.05 38.92
CA GLU A 806 21.48 -15.89 38.81
C GLU A 806 20.29 -15.45 39.71
N ARG A 807 19.09 -15.94 39.37
CA ARG A 807 18.33 -16.81 40.32
C ARG A 807 17.20 -17.61 39.68
N ARG A 808 17.12 -18.87 40.12
CA ARG A 808 16.21 -19.97 39.76
C ARG A 808 14.82 -19.86 40.39
N GLY A 809 13.88 -20.63 39.86
CA GLY A 809 12.69 -21.12 40.57
C GLY A 809 11.87 -22.11 39.72
N ASP A 810 11.95 -23.40 40.07
CA ASP A 810 11.17 -24.52 39.53
C ASP A 810 9.67 -24.44 39.88
N GLU A 811 8.78 -25.03 39.07
CA GLU A 811 7.94 -26.18 39.47
C GLU A 811 7.01 -26.71 38.36
N GLN A 812 6.85 -28.04 38.39
CA GLN A 812 5.99 -28.97 37.63
C GLN A 812 4.48 -28.73 37.91
N SER A 813 3.43 -29.32 37.29
CA SER A 813 3.18 -30.44 36.37
C SER A 813 1.73 -30.36 35.83
N GLU A 814 1.49 -31.15 34.78
CA GLU A 814 0.34 -32.04 34.55
C GLU A 814 -0.99 -31.57 33.90
N SER A 815 -1.50 -32.56 33.15
CA SER A 815 -2.43 -32.53 32.03
C SER A 815 -3.89 -32.76 32.41
N THR A 816 -4.84 -32.36 31.55
CA THR A 816 -5.99 -33.22 31.21
C THR A 816 -6.62 -32.87 29.85
N LYS A 817 -6.89 -33.90 29.04
CA LYS A 817 -7.67 -33.85 27.78
C LYS A 817 -9.17 -33.88 28.07
N GLN A 818 -10.01 -33.24 27.24
CA GLN A 818 -11.28 -33.85 26.79
C GLN A 818 -11.88 -33.18 25.54
N ARG A 819 -12.45 -34.04 24.69
CA ARG A 819 -13.09 -33.82 23.38
C ARG A 819 -14.49 -33.19 23.48
N LEU A 820 -14.96 -32.58 22.39
CA LEU A 820 -16.31 -32.56 21.77
C LEU A 820 -16.23 -31.55 20.60
N GLY A 821 -16.77 -31.72 19.39
CA GLY A 821 -17.77 -32.63 18.86
C GLY A 821 -18.74 -31.84 17.95
N SER A 822 -18.52 -31.94 16.63
CA SER A 822 -19.46 -31.82 15.48
C SER A 822 -20.25 -30.53 15.17
N GLU A 823 -20.09 -30.13 13.91
CA GLU A 823 -20.79 -29.13 13.10
C GLU A 823 -22.23 -29.55 12.71
N GLN A 824 -23.05 -28.55 12.36
CA GLN A 824 -24.22 -28.70 11.48
C GLN A 824 -24.00 -27.87 10.20
N ARG A 825 -24.11 -28.53 9.05
CA ARG A 825 -24.22 -27.95 7.70
C ARG A 825 -25.67 -27.57 7.39
N ALA A 826 -25.84 -26.54 6.56
CA ALA A 826 -27.02 -26.35 5.74
C ALA A 826 -26.62 -25.88 4.33
N GLU A 827 -27.18 -26.58 3.34
CA GLU A 827 -27.21 -26.35 1.88
C GLU A 827 -28.02 -25.07 1.54
N GLY A 828 -27.99 -24.45 0.37
CA GLY A 828 -27.40 -24.78 -0.93
C GLY A 828 -27.62 -23.62 -1.93
N VAL A 829 -27.03 -23.72 -3.12
CA VAL A 829 -27.21 -22.80 -4.26
C VAL A 829 -27.35 -23.65 -5.52
N GLY A 830 -28.32 -23.32 -6.38
CA GLY A 830 -28.54 -24.00 -7.66
C GLY A 830 -28.05 -23.21 -8.87
N GLY A 831 -27.64 -23.93 -9.92
CA GLY A 831 -27.97 -23.60 -11.31
C GLY A 831 -26.85 -23.27 -12.31
N ALA A 832 -26.07 -24.27 -12.75
CA ALA A 832 -25.51 -24.36 -14.12
C ALA A 832 -25.24 -25.84 -14.47
N GLN A 833 -25.49 -26.26 -15.72
CA GLN A 833 -25.55 -27.68 -16.15
C GLN A 833 -24.19 -28.42 -16.10
N PRO A 834 -24.12 -29.64 -15.53
CA PRO A 834 -22.93 -30.50 -15.57
C PRO A 834 -22.85 -31.34 -16.85
N CYS A 835 -21.62 -31.64 -17.29
CA CYS A 835 -21.35 -32.55 -18.39
C CYS A 835 -21.59 -34.01 -17.95
N ASN A 836 -22.53 -34.69 -18.59
CA ASN A 836 -22.67 -36.14 -18.51
C ASN A 836 -21.64 -36.79 -19.42
N GLN A 837 -20.60 -37.41 -18.85
CA GLN A 837 -19.92 -38.55 -19.48
C GLN A 837 -19.50 -39.58 -18.42
N SER A 838 -20.11 -40.75 -18.54
CA SER A 838 -19.63 -42.06 -18.08
C SER A 838 -20.04 -43.04 -19.20
N PRO A 839 -19.29 -44.12 -19.51
CA PRO A 839 -18.25 -44.74 -18.67
C PRO A 839 -16.90 -44.95 -19.36
N PHE A 840 -15.82 -44.81 -18.58
CA PHE A 840 -14.79 -45.82 -18.41
C PHE A 840 -14.38 -45.85 -16.94
#